data_AF-A0A4R1K0C5-F1
#
_entry.id   AF-A0A4R1K0C5-F1
#
_cell.length_a   1.000
_cell.length_b   1.000
_cell.length_c   1.000
_cell.angle_alpha   90.00
_cell.angle_beta   90.00
_cell.angle_gamma   90.00
#
_symmetry.space_group_name_H-M   'P 1'
#
loop_
_entity.id
_entity.type
_entity.pdbx_description
1 polymer ?
#
loop_
_entity_poly.entity_id
_entity_poly.type
_entity_poly.pdbx_seq_one_letter_code
_entity_poly.pdbx_strand_id
1 'polypeptide(L)'
;MFNRPIDNSIRSEVVGSLKAATKKAEKYYNENITSKIEGLDIFESLKIIDQEFKLVKRKIKKSKYPFYTENCTSADWLVSQFASRAYLLNIDETKDLKKAVFLGIYRNKLRAQRNELLAESPAYTYEKFVNGEINSFFHHYPQYRNLSEEDFYKIIKWQSEKVIAIISYESSMLIEKIQQHCLEIDDPFFFIMMQKTIIKNLMDYTGNDPNDLKILLSQLYIFEDFNLEEFENDALLENYRSFANNEFHWNKADYNSIKNLSDVMQGGPKKVFTNEFLVFHTIEKIGFWLGTLVNESRIQQPYILPDYEKELEKVQREAAQEIENLADAMYNYINDEENSEKEVKNYLLKLYDANRIRYNKIKEKDILHMLADDRQHVLINYFTTNAFFRNNIGETAENLKELIIVRELAWEILVAHNNFFDNKNIFITLDNDFSDINMLINKMVLNKKLYKAGKKAQMDFFSNYDKYSVPIDYHFQNVHEELKKVFTIALNKLQKILDNAEPSKKVLYLQSRIKEIKQRELLFKQYQDESDFKYAVDKYSVLFKEFLTIEADFLRETFNAPPEVLEVKQKHLLEIKPEFGTITNKRNQKFIMQLLEDLGLTIDGKANISERKKGAVRGIVEALKQNKILPDKSLEILCKIIGDKIGLPINSKLDVSNISEQYKKEAEKYISENYNS
;
A
#
# COMPACT_ATOMS: atom_id res chain seq x y z
N MET A 1 22.36 -35.88 -16.45
CA MET A 1 21.04 -35.40 -16.90
C MET A 1 20.74 -33.98 -16.38
N PHE A 2 21.73 -33.06 -16.40
CA PHE A 2 21.77 -31.87 -15.51
C PHE A 2 21.65 -30.48 -16.19
N ASN A 3 21.22 -30.36 -17.46
CA ASN A 3 21.31 -29.08 -18.20
C ASN A 3 19.97 -28.44 -18.64
N ARG A 4 18.82 -28.86 -18.12
CA ARG A 4 17.54 -28.20 -18.44
C ARG A 4 17.15 -27.23 -17.32
N PRO A 5 16.80 -25.97 -17.62
CA PRO A 5 16.21 -25.04 -16.65
C PRO A 5 15.09 -25.71 -15.86
N ILE A 6 14.96 -25.41 -14.57
CA ILE A 6 13.91 -26.01 -13.70
C ILE A 6 12.50 -25.74 -14.22
N ASP A 7 12.34 -24.65 -14.99
CA ASP A 7 11.09 -24.30 -15.64
C ASP A 7 10.76 -25.30 -16.77
N ASN A 8 11.75 -25.80 -17.50
CA ASN A 8 11.54 -26.70 -18.65
C ASN A 8 11.15 -28.14 -18.24
N SER A 9 11.56 -28.60 -17.06
CA SER A 9 11.25 -29.94 -16.57
C SER A 9 9.79 -30.08 -16.12
N ILE A 10 9.16 -29.00 -15.67
CA ILE A 10 7.79 -29.00 -15.14
C ILE A 10 6.80 -28.27 -16.06
N ARG A 11 7.27 -27.57 -17.10
CA ARG A 11 6.42 -26.81 -18.02
C ARG A 11 5.31 -27.66 -18.62
N SER A 12 5.58 -28.91 -19.02
CA SER A 12 4.55 -29.80 -19.56
C SER A 12 3.44 -30.12 -18.55
N GLU A 13 3.79 -30.31 -17.28
CA GLU A 13 2.84 -30.57 -16.20
C GLU A 13 1.97 -29.34 -15.90
N VAL A 14 2.59 -28.17 -15.78
CA VAL A 14 1.88 -26.91 -15.52
C VAL A 14 0.96 -26.54 -16.69
N VAL A 15 1.46 -26.62 -17.93
CA VAL A 15 0.66 -26.36 -19.14
C VAL A 15 -0.47 -27.37 -19.29
N GLY A 16 -0.22 -28.66 -19.01
CA GLY A 16 -1.25 -29.69 -18.99
C GLY A 16 -2.33 -29.41 -17.95
N SER A 17 -1.93 -29.01 -16.74
CA SER A 17 -2.83 -28.61 -15.65
C SER A 17 -3.67 -27.39 -16.01
N LEU A 18 -3.06 -26.39 -16.65
CA LEU A 18 -3.75 -25.20 -17.15
C LEU A 18 -4.81 -25.55 -18.21
N LYS A 19 -4.46 -26.37 -19.21
CA LYS A 19 -5.40 -26.82 -20.26
C LYS A 19 -6.59 -27.57 -19.65
N ALA A 20 -6.32 -28.50 -18.72
CA ALA A 20 -7.37 -29.26 -18.05
C ALA A 20 -8.29 -28.37 -17.20
N ALA A 21 -7.72 -27.42 -16.45
CA ALA A 21 -8.48 -26.47 -15.66
C ALA A 21 -9.34 -25.53 -16.53
N THR A 22 -8.84 -25.12 -17.70
CA THR A 22 -9.56 -24.30 -18.67
C THR A 22 -10.81 -25.01 -19.18
N LYS A 23 -10.65 -26.24 -19.69
CA LYS A 23 -11.77 -27.07 -20.16
C LYS A 23 -12.82 -27.31 -19.06
N LYS A 24 -12.35 -27.55 -17.83
CA LYS A 24 -13.24 -27.71 -16.68
C LYS A 24 -14.01 -26.43 -16.36
N ALA A 25 -13.36 -25.26 -16.41
CA ALA A 25 -14.01 -23.97 -16.17
C ALA A 25 -15.04 -23.64 -17.25
N GLU A 26 -14.75 -23.95 -18.52
CA GLU A 26 -15.69 -23.81 -19.64
C GLU A 26 -16.93 -24.68 -19.45
N LYS A 27 -16.73 -25.98 -19.22
CA LYS A 27 -17.84 -26.91 -18.98
C LYS A 27 -18.70 -26.46 -17.79
N TYR A 28 -18.05 -26.12 -16.67
CA TYR A 28 -18.75 -25.70 -15.46
C TYR A 28 -19.53 -24.39 -15.67
N TYR A 29 -18.96 -23.43 -16.40
CA TYR A 29 -19.63 -22.18 -16.74
C TYR A 29 -20.88 -22.42 -17.59
N ASN A 30 -20.78 -23.24 -18.63
CA ASN A 30 -21.91 -23.54 -19.50
C ASN A 30 -23.04 -24.25 -18.73
N GLU A 31 -22.68 -25.22 -17.87
CA GLU A 31 -23.65 -26.00 -17.08
C GLU A 31 -24.33 -25.19 -15.97
N ASN A 32 -23.63 -24.22 -15.36
CA ASN A 32 -24.11 -23.54 -14.14
C ASN A 32 -24.52 -22.09 -14.34
N ILE A 33 -24.14 -21.46 -15.46
CA ILE A 33 -24.40 -20.04 -15.73
C ILE A 33 -25.17 -19.90 -17.05
N THR A 34 -24.61 -20.33 -18.17
CA THR A 34 -25.24 -20.11 -19.49
C THR A 34 -26.67 -20.64 -19.53
N SER A 35 -26.89 -21.88 -19.08
CA SER A 35 -28.22 -22.50 -19.02
C SER A 35 -29.21 -21.81 -18.06
N LYS A 36 -28.72 -21.07 -17.05
CA LYS A 36 -29.57 -20.43 -16.04
C LYS A 36 -29.97 -19.00 -16.41
N ILE A 37 -29.17 -18.34 -17.24
CA ILE A 37 -29.45 -16.98 -17.69
C ILE A 37 -30.16 -16.96 -19.04
N GLU A 38 -30.24 -18.10 -19.73
CA GLU A 38 -30.93 -18.24 -21.01
C GLU A 38 -32.42 -17.85 -20.86
N GLY A 39 -32.86 -16.89 -21.69
CA GLY A 39 -34.24 -16.39 -21.69
C GLY A 39 -34.60 -15.41 -20.56
N LEU A 40 -33.67 -15.09 -19.65
CA LEU A 40 -33.88 -14.05 -18.64
C LEU A 40 -33.57 -12.67 -19.21
N ASP A 41 -34.20 -11.64 -18.64
CA ASP A 41 -33.79 -10.26 -18.91
C ASP A 41 -32.38 -9.96 -18.36
N ILE A 42 -31.83 -8.81 -18.76
CA ILE A 42 -30.47 -8.38 -18.39
C ILE A 42 -30.32 -8.27 -16.86
N PHE A 43 -31.33 -7.75 -16.16
CA PHE A 43 -31.26 -7.50 -14.73
C PHE A 43 -31.23 -8.82 -13.93
N GLU A 44 -32.14 -9.75 -14.24
CA GLU A 44 -32.19 -11.06 -13.58
C GLU A 44 -30.95 -11.91 -13.94
N SER A 45 -30.45 -11.81 -15.18
CA SER A 45 -29.18 -12.44 -15.58
C SER A 45 -28.00 -11.93 -14.75
N LEU A 46 -27.89 -10.61 -14.58
CA LEU A 46 -26.83 -10.00 -13.78
C LEU A 46 -26.90 -10.41 -12.30
N LYS A 47 -28.10 -10.56 -11.75
CA LYS A 47 -28.30 -10.99 -10.36
C LYS A 47 -27.72 -12.37 -10.10
N ILE A 48 -27.96 -13.33 -11.01
CA ILE A 48 -27.37 -14.67 -10.94
C ILE A 48 -25.85 -14.61 -11.05
N ILE A 49 -25.33 -13.84 -12.01
CA ILE A 49 -23.88 -13.73 -12.25
C ILE A 49 -23.18 -13.05 -11.07
N ASP A 50 -23.73 -11.98 -10.51
CA ASP A 50 -23.14 -11.26 -9.38
C ASP A 50 -23.11 -12.11 -8.11
N GLN A 51 -24.18 -12.88 -7.84
CA GLN A 51 -24.21 -13.84 -6.75
C GLN A 51 -23.11 -14.90 -6.90
N GLU A 52 -22.99 -15.51 -8.08
CA GLU A 52 -21.94 -16.50 -8.33
C GLU A 52 -20.54 -15.87 -8.27
N PHE A 53 -20.37 -14.67 -8.82
CA PHE A 53 -19.12 -13.93 -8.76
C PHE A 53 -18.69 -13.64 -7.32
N LYS A 54 -19.62 -13.25 -6.44
CA LYS A 54 -19.39 -13.08 -4.99
C LYS A 54 -18.97 -14.40 -4.33
N LEU A 55 -19.61 -15.52 -4.67
CA LEU A 55 -19.24 -16.85 -4.16
C LEU A 55 -17.82 -17.26 -4.59
N VAL A 56 -17.48 -17.08 -5.87
CA VAL A 56 -16.14 -17.37 -6.41
C VAL A 56 -15.09 -16.47 -5.74
N LYS A 57 -15.36 -15.17 -5.58
CA LYS A 57 -14.47 -14.22 -4.89
C LYS A 57 -14.19 -14.66 -3.44
N ARG A 58 -15.19 -15.16 -2.72
CA ARG A 58 -15.02 -15.74 -1.36
C ARG A 58 -14.13 -16.98 -1.39
N LYS A 59 -14.31 -17.89 -2.35
CA LYS A 59 -13.45 -19.08 -2.55
C LYS A 59 -11.99 -18.68 -2.83
N ILE A 60 -11.76 -17.70 -3.70
CA ILE A 60 -10.44 -17.18 -4.04
C ILE A 60 -9.77 -16.50 -2.83
N LYS A 61 -10.51 -15.70 -2.05
CA LYS A 61 -9.98 -15.04 -0.84
C LYS A 61 -9.41 -16.06 0.16
N LYS A 62 -9.99 -17.26 0.22
CA LYS A 62 -9.53 -18.39 1.06
C LYS A 62 -8.33 -19.16 0.46
N SER A 63 -7.97 -18.96 -0.81
CA SER A 63 -6.83 -19.63 -1.45
C SER A 63 -5.52 -19.36 -0.71
N LYS A 64 -4.70 -20.41 -0.56
CA LYS A 64 -3.34 -20.34 -0.01
C LYS A 64 -2.37 -19.67 -1.00
N TYR A 65 -2.64 -19.82 -2.29
CA TYR A 65 -1.79 -19.38 -3.40
C TYR A 65 -2.59 -18.45 -4.33
N PRO A 66 -2.85 -17.19 -3.90
CA PRO A 66 -3.62 -16.24 -4.72
C PRO A 66 -2.96 -15.98 -6.07
N PHE A 67 -1.64 -16.09 -6.13
CA PHE A 67 -0.86 -15.82 -7.31
C PHE A 67 -1.08 -16.81 -8.47
N TYR A 68 -1.47 -18.06 -8.20
CA TYR A 68 -1.90 -18.98 -9.27
C TYR A 68 -3.27 -18.59 -9.84
N THR A 69 -4.15 -18.04 -9.00
CA THR A 69 -5.48 -17.59 -9.43
C THR A 69 -5.38 -16.31 -10.27
N GLU A 70 -4.63 -15.32 -9.79
CA GLU A 70 -4.54 -14.01 -10.45
C GLU A 70 -3.74 -14.06 -11.76
N ASN A 71 -2.76 -14.96 -11.88
CA ASN A 71 -1.95 -15.13 -13.10
C ASN A 71 -2.37 -16.38 -13.91
N CYS A 72 -3.62 -16.81 -13.79
CA CYS A 72 -4.12 -18.05 -14.40
C CYS A 72 -4.08 -18.08 -15.94
N THR A 73 -3.80 -16.95 -16.60
CA THR A 73 -3.67 -16.82 -18.06
C THR A 73 -2.22 -16.82 -18.55
N SER A 74 -1.23 -16.73 -17.66
CA SER A 74 0.19 -16.70 -18.04
C SER A 74 0.88 -18.00 -17.66
N ALA A 75 1.10 -18.87 -18.66
CA ALA A 75 1.78 -20.15 -18.44
C ALA A 75 3.19 -19.94 -17.86
N ASP A 76 3.95 -18.98 -18.36
CA ASP A 76 5.31 -18.70 -17.88
C ASP A 76 5.34 -18.23 -16.42
N TRP A 77 4.37 -17.40 -16.03
CA TRP A 77 4.25 -16.96 -14.65
C TRP A 77 3.97 -18.13 -13.70
N LEU A 78 3.02 -18.99 -14.08
CA LEU A 78 2.66 -20.19 -13.31
C LEU A 78 3.85 -21.16 -13.22
N VAL A 79 4.55 -21.40 -14.33
CA VAL A 79 5.73 -22.28 -14.37
C VAL A 79 6.81 -21.74 -13.43
N SER A 80 7.12 -20.45 -13.51
CA SER A 80 8.17 -19.84 -12.68
C SER A 80 7.89 -19.99 -11.19
N GLN A 81 6.68 -19.67 -10.72
CA GLN A 81 6.34 -19.85 -9.31
C GLN A 81 6.27 -21.31 -8.89
N PHE A 82 5.66 -22.17 -9.71
CA PHE A 82 5.53 -23.59 -9.42
C PHE A 82 6.91 -24.24 -9.33
N ALA A 83 7.84 -23.88 -10.22
CA ALA A 83 9.23 -24.34 -10.21
C ALA A 83 9.97 -23.94 -8.93
N SER A 84 9.94 -22.65 -8.60
CA SER A 84 10.61 -22.14 -7.40
C SER A 84 10.16 -22.89 -6.15
N ARG A 85 8.87 -23.23 -6.06
CA ARG A 85 8.28 -23.89 -4.88
C ARG A 85 8.52 -25.40 -4.89
N ALA A 86 8.29 -26.07 -6.01
CA ALA A 86 8.49 -27.52 -6.12
C ALA A 86 9.96 -27.91 -5.86
N TYR A 87 10.90 -27.17 -6.44
CA TYR A 87 12.33 -27.46 -6.29
C TYR A 87 12.88 -27.03 -4.93
N LEU A 88 12.57 -25.84 -4.42
CA LEU A 88 13.16 -25.39 -3.15
C LEU A 88 12.47 -25.95 -1.91
N LEU A 89 11.15 -26.14 -1.97
CA LEU A 89 10.36 -26.56 -0.80
C LEU A 89 10.06 -28.06 -0.80
N ASN A 90 10.29 -28.76 -1.92
CA ASN A 90 9.89 -30.16 -2.11
C ASN A 90 8.39 -30.41 -1.87
N ILE A 91 7.54 -29.45 -2.27
CA ILE A 91 6.09 -29.52 -2.12
C ILE A 91 5.46 -29.70 -3.50
N ASP A 92 4.70 -30.78 -3.68
CA ASP A 92 3.79 -30.92 -4.83
C ASP A 92 2.52 -30.09 -4.60
N GLU A 93 2.39 -29.01 -5.38
CA GLU A 93 1.25 -28.11 -5.33
C GLU A 93 0.26 -28.33 -6.49
N THR A 94 0.39 -29.41 -7.26
CA THR A 94 -0.36 -29.62 -8.51
C THR A 94 -1.87 -29.59 -8.30
N LYS A 95 -2.37 -30.13 -7.17
CA LYS A 95 -3.79 -30.07 -6.82
C LYS A 95 -4.26 -28.63 -6.55
N ASP A 96 -3.45 -27.86 -5.83
CA ASP A 96 -3.76 -26.47 -5.51
C ASP A 96 -3.66 -25.56 -6.75
N LEU A 97 -2.66 -25.78 -7.61
CA LEU A 97 -2.50 -25.13 -8.90
C LEU A 97 -3.74 -25.35 -9.78
N LYS A 98 -4.15 -26.60 -9.99
CA LYS A 98 -5.36 -26.94 -10.80
C LYS A 98 -6.60 -26.23 -10.27
N LYS A 99 -6.81 -26.24 -8.94
CA LYS A 99 -7.96 -25.59 -8.30
C LYS A 99 -7.89 -24.07 -8.45
N ALA A 100 -6.74 -23.46 -8.21
CA ALA A 100 -6.55 -22.01 -8.28
C ALA A 100 -6.73 -21.48 -9.71
N VAL A 101 -6.16 -22.16 -10.70
CA VAL A 101 -6.30 -21.81 -12.12
C VAL A 101 -7.75 -21.95 -12.57
N PHE A 102 -8.43 -23.05 -12.21
CA PHE A 102 -9.88 -23.21 -12.49
C PHE A 102 -10.69 -22.03 -11.95
N LEU A 103 -10.48 -21.65 -10.67
CA LEU A 103 -11.20 -20.52 -10.07
C LEU A 103 -10.90 -19.19 -10.76
N GLY A 104 -9.64 -18.97 -11.17
CA GLY A 104 -9.22 -17.75 -11.87
C GLY A 104 -9.88 -17.61 -13.24
N ILE A 105 -9.86 -18.68 -14.04
CA ILE A 105 -10.49 -18.70 -15.38
C ILE A 105 -12.00 -18.56 -15.26
N TYR A 106 -12.63 -19.27 -14.33
CA TYR A 106 -14.07 -19.18 -14.10
C TYR A 106 -14.50 -17.78 -13.65
N ARG A 107 -13.75 -17.15 -12.74
CA ARG A 107 -13.94 -15.73 -12.37
C ARG A 107 -13.86 -14.81 -13.59
N ASN A 108 -12.89 -15.03 -14.48
CA ASN A 108 -12.71 -14.18 -15.65
C ASN A 108 -13.89 -14.32 -16.62
N LYS A 109 -14.45 -15.53 -16.81
CA LYS A 109 -15.67 -15.75 -17.60
C LYS A 109 -16.88 -15.04 -17.01
N LEU A 110 -17.11 -15.17 -15.70
CA LEU A 110 -18.18 -14.45 -15.01
C LEU A 110 -18.02 -12.93 -15.16
N ARG A 111 -16.79 -12.42 -15.06
CA ARG A 111 -16.50 -10.99 -15.26
C ARG A 111 -16.79 -10.53 -16.68
N ALA A 112 -16.43 -11.33 -17.69
CA ALA A 112 -16.68 -11.02 -19.10
C ALA A 112 -18.18 -10.92 -19.37
N GLN A 113 -18.95 -11.95 -19.02
CA GLN A 113 -20.42 -11.94 -19.17
C GLN A 113 -21.08 -10.80 -18.41
N ARG A 114 -20.61 -10.52 -17.18
CA ARG A 114 -21.10 -9.37 -16.41
C ARG A 114 -20.87 -8.07 -17.17
N ASN A 115 -19.69 -7.87 -17.76
CA ASN A 115 -19.39 -6.66 -18.52
C ASN A 115 -20.22 -6.55 -19.81
N GLU A 116 -20.47 -7.67 -20.50
CA GLU A 116 -21.31 -7.72 -21.71
C GLU A 116 -22.76 -7.31 -21.40
N LEU A 117 -23.38 -7.95 -20.41
CA LEU A 117 -24.74 -7.60 -19.97
C LEU A 117 -24.87 -6.14 -19.53
N LEU A 118 -23.82 -5.57 -18.94
CA LEU A 118 -23.82 -4.16 -18.57
C LEU A 118 -23.70 -3.22 -19.76
N ALA A 119 -22.95 -3.59 -20.78
CA ALA A 119 -22.87 -2.81 -22.01
C ALA A 119 -24.22 -2.77 -22.73
N GLU A 120 -25.04 -3.82 -22.57
CA GLU A 120 -26.39 -3.92 -23.13
C GLU A 120 -27.48 -3.30 -22.23
N SER A 121 -27.14 -2.93 -20.99
CA SER A 121 -28.14 -2.42 -20.04
C SER A 121 -28.73 -1.07 -20.51
N PRO A 122 -30.06 -0.88 -20.39
CA PRO A 122 -30.69 0.37 -20.84
C PRO A 122 -30.17 1.59 -20.09
N ALA A 123 -29.81 2.63 -20.85
CA ALA A 123 -29.40 3.91 -20.28
C ALA A 123 -30.51 4.52 -19.44
N TYR A 124 -30.12 4.99 -18.26
CA TYR A 124 -30.94 5.73 -17.33
C TYR A 124 -30.42 7.17 -17.26
N THR A 125 -31.32 8.14 -17.31
CA THR A 125 -31.00 9.56 -17.45
C THR A 125 -31.64 10.34 -16.30
N TYR A 126 -31.17 11.56 -16.07
CA TYR A 126 -31.79 12.46 -15.11
C TYR A 126 -33.27 12.74 -15.44
N GLU A 127 -33.62 12.83 -16.72
CA GLU A 127 -35.01 13.03 -17.17
C GLU A 127 -35.94 11.89 -16.74
N LYS A 128 -35.51 10.63 -16.91
CA LYS A 128 -36.26 9.47 -16.45
C LYS A 128 -36.44 9.47 -14.93
N PHE A 129 -35.38 9.85 -14.21
CA PHE A 129 -35.43 9.99 -12.76
C PHE A 129 -36.47 11.03 -12.31
N VAL A 130 -36.46 12.25 -12.87
CA VAL A 130 -37.43 13.29 -12.48
C VAL A 130 -38.86 13.00 -12.94
N ASN A 131 -39.04 12.11 -13.91
CA ASN A 131 -40.35 11.58 -14.31
C ASN A 131 -40.85 10.46 -13.38
N GLY A 132 -40.08 10.10 -12.34
CA GLY A 132 -40.47 9.09 -11.35
C GLY A 132 -40.23 7.65 -11.80
N GLU A 133 -39.48 7.41 -12.88
CA GLU A 133 -39.13 6.05 -13.30
C GLU A 133 -38.13 5.43 -12.32
N ILE A 134 -38.41 4.22 -11.82
CA ILE A 134 -37.48 3.51 -10.94
C ILE A 134 -36.56 2.63 -11.78
N ASN A 135 -35.25 2.89 -11.72
CA ASN A 135 -34.26 2.06 -12.38
C ASN A 135 -33.75 0.95 -11.46
N SER A 136 -34.13 -0.30 -11.76
CA SER A 136 -33.73 -1.48 -10.97
C SER A 136 -32.21 -1.64 -10.85
N PHE A 137 -31.44 -1.26 -11.88
CA PHE A 137 -29.97 -1.34 -11.86
C PHE A 137 -29.38 -0.32 -10.89
N PHE A 138 -29.75 0.95 -10.99
CA PHE A 138 -29.30 2.00 -10.06
C PHE A 138 -29.71 1.69 -8.62
N HIS A 139 -30.93 1.17 -8.43
CA HIS A 139 -31.46 0.82 -7.12
C HIS A 139 -30.71 -0.33 -6.44
N HIS A 140 -30.42 -1.43 -7.16
CA HIS A 140 -29.73 -2.59 -6.56
C HIS A 140 -28.22 -2.53 -6.69
N TYR A 141 -27.75 -1.73 -7.63
CA TYR A 141 -26.39 -1.74 -8.08
C TYR A 141 -25.87 -0.34 -8.50
N PRO A 142 -25.72 0.60 -7.55
CA PRO A 142 -25.37 1.99 -7.84
C PRO A 142 -24.00 2.16 -8.51
N GLN A 143 -23.09 1.20 -8.36
CA GLN A 143 -21.76 1.21 -8.98
C GLN A 143 -21.73 0.81 -10.47
N TYR A 144 -22.87 0.66 -11.13
CA TYR A 144 -22.95 0.16 -12.50
C TYR A 144 -23.21 1.27 -13.54
N ARG A 145 -22.75 1.02 -14.77
CA ARG A 145 -22.53 2.04 -15.82
C ARG A 145 -23.74 2.34 -16.70
N ASN A 146 -24.96 2.06 -16.24
CA ASN A 146 -26.15 2.39 -17.03
C ASN A 146 -26.55 3.89 -16.89
N LEU A 147 -25.75 4.67 -16.15
CA LEU A 147 -25.86 6.11 -15.97
C LEU A 147 -24.60 6.79 -16.51
N SER A 148 -24.78 7.93 -17.18
CA SER A 148 -23.67 8.83 -17.48
C SER A 148 -23.15 9.49 -16.19
N GLU A 149 -21.89 9.92 -16.16
CA GLU A 149 -21.32 10.65 -15.01
C GLU A 149 -22.11 11.94 -14.73
N GLU A 150 -22.51 12.65 -15.79
CA GLU A 150 -23.30 13.88 -15.69
C GLU A 150 -24.69 13.62 -15.09
N ASP A 151 -25.42 12.62 -15.60
CA ASP A 151 -26.74 12.26 -15.05
C ASP A 151 -26.64 11.80 -13.60
N PHE A 152 -25.60 11.02 -13.27
CA PHE A 152 -25.36 10.60 -11.89
C PHE A 152 -25.21 11.81 -10.97
N TYR A 153 -24.36 12.77 -11.30
CA TYR A 153 -24.19 13.96 -10.45
C TYR A 153 -25.44 14.85 -10.38
N LYS A 154 -26.23 14.96 -11.46
CA LYS A 154 -27.52 15.67 -11.45
C LYS A 154 -28.53 15.00 -10.51
N ILE A 155 -28.65 13.66 -10.56
CA ILE A 155 -29.51 12.89 -9.67
C ILE A 155 -29.07 13.08 -8.21
N ILE A 156 -27.79 12.83 -7.92
CA ILE A 156 -27.25 12.94 -6.56
C ILE A 156 -27.43 14.38 -6.01
N LYS A 157 -27.19 15.41 -6.84
CA LYS A 157 -27.41 16.81 -6.45
C LYS A 157 -28.88 17.08 -6.11
N TRP A 158 -29.81 16.66 -6.96
CA TRP A 158 -31.23 16.84 -6.68
C TRP A 158 -31.63 16.11 -5.38
N GLN A 159 -31.18 14.87 -5.21
CA GLN A 159 -31.50 14.08 -4.02
C GLN A 159 -30.95 14.73 -2.76
N SER A 160 -29.67 15.13 -2.75
CA SER A 160 -29.02 15.72 -1.58
C SER A 160 -29.64 17.06 -1.21
N GLU A 161 -29.89 17.96 -2.17
CA GLU A 161 -30.54 19.25 -1.92
C GLU A 161 -31.92 19.06 -1.29
N LYS A 162 -32.74 18.13 -1.82
CA LYS A 162 -34.09 17.90 -1.29
C LYS A 162 -34.08 17.21 0.07
N VAL A 163 -33.28 16.17 0.24
CA VAL A 163 -33.17 15.46 1.52
C VAL A 163 -32.66 16.40 2.62
N ILE A 164 -31.60 17.16 2.34
CA ILE A 164 -31.07 18.14 3.29
C ILE A 164 -32.11 19.19 3.62
N ALA A 165 -32.82 19.74 2.63
CA ALA A 165 -33.89 20.71 2.88
C ALA A 165 -35.00 20.16 3.78
N ILE A 166 -35.46 18.93 3.53
CA ILE A 166 -36.51 18.26 4.33
C ILE A 166 -36.05 18.08 5.77
N ILE A 167 -34.89 17.46 6.00
CA ILE A 167 -34.36 17.21 7.34
C ILE A 167 -34.10 18.54 8.06
N SER A 168 -33.55 19.53 7.34
CA SER A 168 -33.25 20.86 7.87
C SER A 168 -34.50 21.59 8.33
N TYR A 169 -35.55 21.60 7.51
CA TYR A 169 -36.83 22.21 7.86
C TYR A 169 -37.44 21.52 9.08
N GLU A 170 -37.52 20.18 9.05
CA GLU A 170 -38.16 19.41 10.12
C GLU A 170 -37.39 19.55 11.44
N SER A 171 -36.07 19.41 11.43
CA SER A 171 -35.25 19.56 12.63
C SER A 171 -35.36 20.96 13.22
N SER A 172 -35.30 22.03 12.43
CA SER A 172 -35.50 23.40 12.93
C SER A 172 -36.87 23.59 13.56
N MET A 173 -37.93 23.11 12.90
CA MET A 173 -39.31 23.20 13.38
C MET A 173 -39.52 22.41 14.69
N LEU A 174 -38.95 21.21 14.80
CA LEU A 174 -39.03 20.38 16.01
C LEU A 174 -38.18 20.92 17.16
N ILE A 175 -37.01 21.51 16.85
CA ILE A 175 -36.19 22.21 17.85
C ILE A 175 -36.97 23.41 18.39
N GLU A 176 -37.60 24.20 17.53
CA GLU A 176 -38.46 25.31 17.98
C GLU A 176 -39.59 24.80 18.90
N LYS A 177 -40.25 23.68 18.56
CA LYS A 177 -41.26 23.05 19.43
C LYS A 177 -40.68 22.71 20.81
N ILE A 178 -39.48 22.12 20.87
CA ILE A 178 -38.79 21.82 22.13
C ILE A 178 -38.49 23.11 22.91
N GLN A 179 -37.99 24.15 22.24
CA GLN A 179 -37.64 25.44 22.86
C GLN A 179 -38.86 26.11 23.49
N GLN A 180 -40.00 26.08 22.80
CA GLN A 180 -41.27 26.60 23.32
C GLN A 180 -41.74 25.81 24.54
N HIS A 181 -41.69 24.48 24.49
CA HIS A 181 -42.05 23.66 25.65
C HIS A 181 -41.15 23.95 26.86
N CYS A 182 -39.85 24.17 26.64
CA CYS A 182 -38.92 24.58 27.68
C CYS A 182 -39.23 25.94 28.34
N LEU A 183 -40.10 26.77 27.76
CA LEU A 183 -40.58 28.01 28.41
C LEU A 183 -41.73 27.77 29.39
N GLU A 184 -42.40 26.62 29.28
CA GLU A 184 -43.64 26.31 30.00
C GLU A 184 -43.42 25.39 31.22
N ILE A 185 -42.21 24.85 31.40
CA ILE A 185 -41.88 23.86 32.43
C ILE A 185 -40.90 24.40 33.48
N ASP A 186 -41.01 23.88 34.70
CA ASP A 186 -40.23 24.34 35.86
C ASP A 186 -38.73 24.00 35.77
N ASP A 187 -38.38 22.86 35.16
CA ASP A 187 -36.98 22.40 35.00
C ASP A 187 -36.67 22.04 33.54
N PRO A 188 -36.37 23.04 32.70
CA PRO A 188 -36.06 22.84 31.28
C PRO A 188 -34.79 22.04 31.07
N PHE A 189 -33.78 22.21 31.94
CA PHE A 189 -32.50 21.53 31.78
C PHE A 189 -32.62 20.03 32.06
N PHE A 190 -33.36 19.63 33.10
CA PHE A 190 -33.65 18.22 33.34
C PHE A 190 -34.39 17.56 32.17
N PHE A 191 -35.40 18.25 31.62
CA PHE A 191 -36.11 17.77 30.43
C PHE A 191 -35.16 17.57 29.23
N ILE A 192 -34.28 18.54 28.95
CA ILE A 192 -33.27 18.44 27.89
C ILE A 192 -32.33 17.24 28.12
N MET A 193 -31.88 17.04 29.35
CA MET A 193 -31.02 15.89 29.70
C MET A 193 -31.73 14.55 29.56
N MET A 194 -33.03 14.50 29.87
CA MET A 194 -33.86 13.33 29.64
C MET A 194 -34.00 13.03 28.14
N GLN A 195 -34.36 14.02 27.32
CA GLN A 195 -34.47 13.86 25.86
C GLN A 195 -33.13 13.41 25.24
N LYS A 196 -32.02 14.00 25.69
CA LYS A 196 -30.65 13.58 25.28
C LYS A 196 -30.36 12.12 25.62
N THR A 197 -30.81 11.66 26.79
CA THR A 197 -30.64 10.25 27.21
C THR A 197 -31.47 9.31 26.34
N ILE A 198 -32.71 9.68 26.01
CA ILE A 198 -33.58 8.88 25.14
C ILE A 198 -32.97 8.77 23.73
N ILE A 199 -32.52 9.89 23.15
CA ILE A 199 -31.82 9.86 21.86
C ILE A 199 -30.60 8.96 21.93
N LYS A 200 -29.77 9.08 22.97
CA LYS A 200 -28.61 8.22 23.14
C LYS A 200 -29.00 6.73 23.17
N ASN A 201 -30.03 6.36 23.91
CA ASN A 201 -30.52 4.98 23.95
C ASN A 201 -31.01 4.48 22.57
N LEU A 202 -31.63 5.36 21.78
CA LEU A 202 -32.01 5.06 20.39
C LEU A 202 -30.78 4.86 19.50
N MET A 203 -29.77 5.71 19.61
CA MET A 203 -28.52 5.60 18.84
C MET A 203 -27.72 4.34 19.22
N ASP A 204 -27.78 3.93 20.48
CA ASP A 204 -27.09 2.75 21.02
C ASP A 204 -27.94 1.45 20.89
N TYR A 205 -29.11 1.49 20.25
CA TYR A 205 -29.98 0.32 20.10
C TYR A 205 -29.34 -0.77 19.22
N THR A 206 -29.33 -2.01 19.72
CA THR A 206 -28.72 -3.17 19.03
C THR A 206 -29.71 -4.32 18.82
N GLY A 207 -30.97 -4.11 19.16
CA GLY A 207 -32.02 -5.11 18.96
C GLY A 207 -32.46 -5.24 17.51
N ASN A 208 -33.43 -6.13 17.28
CA ASN A 208 -33.96 -6.44 15.95
C ASN A 208 -35.50 -6.43 15.92
N ASP A 209 -36.15 -5.81 16.90
CA ASP A 209 -37.60 -5.71 16.99
C ASP A 209 -38.04 -4.28 16.63
N PRO A 210 -38.84 -4.07 15.58
CA PRO A 210 -39.36 -2.75 15.24
C PRO A 210 -40.26 -2.15 16.34
N ASN A 211 -40.88 -2.96 17.19
CA ASN A 211 -41.68 -2.46 18.31
C ASN A 211 -40.80 -1.79 19.38
N ASP A 212 -39.61 -2.31 19.64
CA ASP A 212 -38.66 -1.66 20.57
C ASP A 212 -38.28 -0.26 20.05
N LEU A 213 -38.05 -0.13 18.74
CA LEU A 213 -37.76 1.15 18.10
C LEU A 213 -38.94 2.11 18.26
N LYS A 214 -40.17 1.67 18.00
CA LYS A 214 -41.38 2.47 18.22
C LYS A 214 -41.52 2.91 19.68
N ILE A 215 -41.23 2.03 20.64
CA ILE A 215 -41.23 2.36 22.07
C ILE A 215 -40.19 3.45 22.39
N LEU A 216 -38.98 3.34 21.88
CA LEU A 216 -37.93 4.36 22.07
C LEU A 216 -38.31 5.70 21.41
N LEU A 217 -38.87 5.66 20.21
CA LEU A 217 -39.35 6.85 19.50
C LEU A 217 -40.48 7.53 20.27
N SER A 218 -41.43 6.78 20.85
CA SER A 218 -42.56 7.34 21.60
C SER A 218 -42.16 8.10 22.87
N GLN A 219 -40.94 7.88 23.37
CA GLN A 219 -40.43 8.60 24.55
C GLN A 219 -39.92 10.01 24.20
N LEU A 220 -39.63 10.27 22.92
CA LEU A 220 -39.17 11.58 22.48
C LEU A 220 -40.36 12.54 22.35
N TYR A 221 -40.21 13.74 22.92
CA TYR A 221 -41.25 14.77 22.95
C TYR A 221 -41.76 15.16 21.54
N ILE A 222 -40.89 15.07 20.54
CA ILE A 222 -41.23 15.39 19.15
C ILE A 222 -42.31 14.48 18.56
N PHE A 223 -42.54 13.28 19.13
CA PHE A 223 -43.54 12.31 18.67
C PHE A 223 -44.85 12.31 19.46
N GLU A 224 -45.02 13.20 20.46
CA GLU A 224 -46.23 13.24 21.31
C GLU A 224 -47.55 13.27 20.51
N ASP A 225 -47.50 13.91 19.33
CA ASP A 225 -48.63 14.13 18.44
C ASP A 225 -48.59 13.29 17.14
N PHE A 226 -47.70 12.29 17.07
CA PHE A 226 -47.46 11.50 15.87
C PHE A 226 -47.90 10.05 16.08
N ASN A 227 -48.65 9.51 15.11
CA ASN A 227 -49.04 8.12 15.15
C ASN A 227 -47.91 7.22 14.62
N LEU A 228 -47.13 6.64 15.52
CA LEU A 228 -46.02 5.74 15.16
C LEU A 228 -46.46 4.47 14.42
N GLU A 229 -47.75 4.12 14.42
CA GLU A 229 -48.26 3.02 13.60
C GLU A 229 -48.31 3.35 12.10
N GLU A 230 -48.14 4.63 11.72
CA GLU A 230 -47.93 5.02 10.33
C GLU A 230 -46.57 4.55 9.79
N PHE A 231 -45.62 4.20 10.67
CA PHE A 231 -44.35 3.62 10.24
C PHE A 231 -44.45 2.11 10.00
N GLU A 232 -44.05 1.71 8.80
CA GLU A 232 -43.90 0.33 8.36
C GLU A 232 -42.74 -0.34 9.10
N ASN A 233 -43.05 -1.43 9.79
CA ASN A 233 -42.11 -2.12 10.68
C ASN A 233 -40.81 -2.56 9.98
N ASP A 234 -40.92 -3.13 8.78
CA ASP A 234 -39.76 -3.62 8.02
C ASP A 234 -38.90 -2.46 7.52
N ALA A 235 -39.53 -1.38 7.03
CA ALA A 235 -38.82 -0.19 6.56
C ALA A 235 -38.13 0.54 7.71
N LEU A 236 -38.77 0.66 8.87
CA LEU A 236 -38.20 1.29 10.05
C LEU A 236 -36.94 0.57 10.51
N LEU A 237 -36.99 -0.75 10.64
CA LEU A 237 -35.85 -1.56 11.07
C LEU A 237 -34.71 -1.55 10.05
N GLU A 238 -35.03 -1.64 8.75
CA GLU A 238 -34.02 -1.61 7.68
C GLU A 238 -33.27 -0.28 7.62
N ASN A 239 -34.00 0.84 7.71
CA ASN A 239 -33.40 2.17 7.66
C ASN A 239 -32.64 2.49 8.94
N TYR A 240 -33.13 2.06 10.11
CA TYR A 240 -32.38 2.15 11.36
C TYR A 240 -31.02 1.43 11.26
N ARG A 241 -30.98 0.21 10.72
CA ARG A 241 -29.72 -0.54 10.56
C ARG A 241 -28.74 0.16 9.62
N SER A 242 -29.24 0.79 8.56
CA SER A 242 -28.40 1.55 7.63
C SER A 242 -27.80 2.77 8.34
N PHE A 243 -28.65 3.52 9.04
CA PHE A 243 -28.27 4.65 9.87
C PHE A 243 -27.24 4.29 10.94
N ALA A 244 -27.46 3.23 11.73
CA ALA A 244 -26.57 2.78 12.81
C ALA A 244 -25.18 2.34 12.31
N ASN A 245 -25.06 2.00 11.02
CA ASN A 245 -23.77 1.70 10.39
C ASN A 245 -23.10 2.93 9.74
N ASN A 246 -23.64 4.14 9.97
CA ASN A 246 -23.25 5.39 9.31
C ASN A 246 -23.37 5.33 7.76
N GLU A 247 -24.39 4.62 7.25
CA GLU A 247 -24.65 4.48 5.82
C GLU A 247 -25.90 5.27 5.40
N PHE A 248 -25.78 6.07 4.34
CA PHE A 248 -26.92 6.69 3.64
C PHE A 248 -27.02 6.12 2.22
N HIS A 249 -28.16 5.51 1.90
CA HIS A 249 -28.37 4.85 0.62
C HIS A 249 -29.07 5.78 -0.39
N TRP A 250 -28.29 6.62 -1.08
CA TRP A 250 -28.81 7.55 -2.12
C TRP A 250 -29.66 6.88 -3.19
N ASN A 251 -29.39 5.63 -3.52
CA ASN A 251 -30.16 4.81 -4.45
C ASN A 251 -31.58 4.46 -3.98
N LYS A 252 -31.89 4.65 -2.69
CA LYS A 252 -33.25 4.51 -2.11
C LYS A 252 -34.03 5.82 -2.05
N ALA A 253 -33.36 6.97 -2.22
CA ALA A 253 -33.99 8.29 -2.26
C ALA A 253 -34.63 8.55 -3.63
N ASP A 254 -35.59 7.73 -4.05
CA ASP A 254 -36.22 7.88 -5.36
C ASP A 254 -36.98 9.21 -5.49
N TYR A 255 -37.26 9.61 -6.73
CA TYR A 255 -37.87 10.90 -6.99
C TYR A 255 -39.23 11.05 -6.32
N ASN A 256 -40.12 10.04 -6.41
CA ASN A 256 -41.49 10.16 -5.92
C ASN A 256 -41.53 10.25 -4.40
N SER A 257 -40.75 9.42 -3.70
CA SER A 257 -40.71 9.45 -2.22
C SER A 257 -40.20 10.79 -1.69
N ILE A 258 -39.10 11.31 -2.25
CA ILE A 258 -38.51 12.58 -1.83
C ILE A 258 -39.36 13.78 -2.28
N LYS A 259 -39.94 13.74 -3.48
CA LYS A 259 -40.82 14.80 -4.00
C LYS A 259 -42.06 14.95 -3.14
N ASN A 260 -42.70 13.84 -2.74
CA ASN A 260 -43.87 13.87 -1.86
C ASN A 260 -43.53 14.53 -0.51
N LEU A 261 -42.40 14.18 0.12
CA LEU A 261 -41.96 14.83 1.35
C LEU A 261 -41.64 16.32 1.14
N SER A 262 -41.03 16.68 0.02
CA SER A 262 -40.77 18.07 -0.34
C SER A 262 -42.05 18.87 -0.52
N ASP A 263 -43.12 18.27 -1.04
CA ASP A 263 -44.43 18.93 -1.23
C ASP A 263 -45.15 19.10 0.11
N VAL A 264 -45.08 18.10 1.00
CA VAL A 264 -45.56 18.23 2.37
C VAL A 264 -44.84 19.36 3.10
N MET A 265 -43.51 19.42 2.99
CA MET A 265 -42.69 20.50 3.58
C MET A 265 -43.14 21.89 3.10
N GLN A 266 -43.45 22.07 1.81
CA GLN A 266 -43.96 23.35 1.28
C GLN A 266 -45.30 23.77 1.88
N GLY A 267 -46.10 22.81 2.37
CA GLY A 267 -47.34 23.06 3.11
C GLY A 267 -47.13 23.60 4.54
N GLY A 268 -45.88 23.69 5.02
CA GLY A 268 -45.55 24.22 6.33
C GLY A 268 -46.02 23.34 7.50
N PRO A 269 -45.65 22.04 7.54
CA PRO A 269 -46.07 21.14 8.61
C PRO A 269 -45.48 21.60 9.95
N LYS A 270 -46.21 21.31 11.03
CA LYS A 270 -45.87 21.66 12.42
C LYS A 270 -45.59 20.45 13.32
N LYS A 271 -45.55 19.26 12.71
CA LYS A 271 -45.33 17.96 13.36
C LYS A 271 -44.41 17.14 12.47
N VAL A 272 -43.92 16.02 13.00
CA VAL A 272 -43.14 15.03 12.23
C VAL A 272 -43.91 14.66 10.97
N PHE A 273 -43.22 14.70 9.84
CA PHE A 273 -43.72 14.33 8.51
C PHE A 273 -42.69 13.52 7.70
N THR A 274 -41.44 13.40 8.17
CA THR A 274 -40.49 12.46 7.58
C THR A 274 -40.94 11.02 7.78
N ASN A 275 -40.55 10.18 6.81
CA ASN A 275 -40.78 8.74 6.84
C ASN A 275 -39.59 8.01 7.49
N GLU A 276 -39.67 6.68 7.52
CA GLU A 276 -38.68 5.77 8.10
C GLU A 276 -37.28 5.95 7.49
N PHE A 277 -37.20 6.44 6.25
CA PHE A 277 -35.95 6.66 5.55
C PHE A 277 -35.19 7.89 6.09
N LEU A 278 -35.88 8.94 6.54
CA LEU A 278 -35.27 10.20 6.96
C LEU A 278 -35.37 10.49 8.46
N VAL A 279 -36.30 9.85 9.19
CA VAL A 279 -36.61 10.17 10.58
C VAL A 279 -35.40 10.10 11.52
N PHE A 280 -34.55 9.08 11.37
CA PHE A 280 -33.35 8.93 12.21
C PHE A 280 -32.33 10.03 11.99
N HIS A 281 -32.22 10.55 10.77
CA HIS A 281 -31.35 11.68 10.46
C HIS A 281 -31.92 12.99 11.05
N THR A 282 -33.24 13.19 11.04
CA THR A 282 -33.87 14.30 11.77
C THR A 282 -33.57 14.22 13.26
N ILE A 283 -33.75 13.05 13.88
CA ILE A 283 -33.47 12.85 15.31
C ILE A 283 -32.00 13.09 15.63
N GLU A 284 -31.08 12.64 14.77
CA GLU A 284 -29.65 12.87 14.93
C GLU A 284 -29.32 14.37 14.97
N LYS A 285 -29.95 15.20 14.11
CA LYS A 285 -29.78 16.66 14.14
C LYS A 285 -30.23 17.29 15.44
N ILE A 286 -31.39 16.86 15.94
CA ILE A 286 -31.89 17.30 17.24
C ILE A 286 -30.93 16.86 18.35
N GLY A 287 -30.45 15.63 18.30
CA GLY A 287 -29.45 15.09 19.23
C GLY A 287 -28.14 15.88 19.23
N PHE A 288 -27.65 16.28 18.06
CA PHE A 288 -26.48 17.13 17.92
C PHE A 288 -26.70 18.50 18.57
N TRP A 289 -27.83 19.16 18.29
CA TRP A 289 -28.19 20.42 18.93
C TRP A 289 -28.26 20.28 20.47
N LEU A 290 -28.96 19.27 21.00
CA LEU A 290 -29.01 18.98 22.44
C LEU A 290 -27.61 18.74 23.03
N GLY A 291 -26.69 18.18 22.24
CA GLY A 291 -25.28 18.00 22.58
C GLY A 291 -24.52 19.32 22.82
N THR A 292 -24.90 20.40 22.13
CA THR A 292 -24.26 21.73 22.22
C THR A 292 -24.74 22.58 23.41
N LEU A 293 -25.83 22.17 24.05
CA LEU A 293 -26.41 22.87 25.20
C LEU A 293 -25.60 22.55 26.46
N VAL A 294 -24.90 23.55 26.99
CA VAL A 294 -24.04 23.43 28.19
C VAL A 294 -24.73 24.00 29.43
N ASN A 295 -25.73 24.86 29.26
CA ASN A 295 -26.54 25.46 30.31
C ASN A 295 -27.88 25.99 29.74
N GLU A 296 -28.78 26.41 30.63
CA GLU A 296 -30.14 26.87 30.28
C GLU A 296 -30.16 28.06 29.31
N SER A 297 -29.21 28.99 29.41
CA SER A 297 -29.21 30.21 28.58
C SER A 297 -29.10 29.94 27.08
N ARG A 298 -28.58 28.78 26.68
CA ARG A 298 -28.47 28.39 25.26
C ARG A 298 -29.74 27.76 24.70
N ILE A 299 -30.66 27.29 25.55
CA ILE A 299 -31.88 26.60 25.10
C ILE A 299 -32.69 27.51 24.17
N GLN A 300 -32.83 28.79 24.54
CA GLN A 300 -33.67 29.75 23.81
C GLN A 300 -32.96 30.42 22.62
N GLN A 301 -31.71 30.05 22.30
CA GLN A 301 -31.03 30.60 21.12
C GLN A 301 -31.63 30.00 19.85
N PRO A 302 -31.98 30.82 18.84
CA PRO A 302 -32.50 30.30 17.57
C PRO A 302 -31.55 29.28 16.95
N TYR A 303 -32.09 28.13 16.54
CA TYR A 303 -31.32 27.14 15.81
C TYR A 303 -31.14 27.60 14.37
N ILE A 304 -29.88 27.73 13.95
CA ILE A 304 -29.51 28.15 12.60
C ILE A 304 -28.54 27.12 12.05
N LEU A 305 -28.86 26.59 10.87
CA LEU A 305 -27.98 25.68 10.17
C LEU A 305 -26.74 26.41 9.63
N PRO A 306 -25.56 25.76 9.61
CA PRO A 306 -24.38 26.32 8.98
C PRO A 306 -24.62 26.65 7.51
N ASP A 307 -24.05 27.76 7.07
CA ASP A 307 -23.95 28.10 5.65
C ASP A 307 -22.77 27.32 5.04
N TYR A 308 -23.05 26.11 4.54
CA TYR A 308 -22.02 25.20 4.06
C TYR A 308 -21.23 25.75 2.87
N GLU A 309 -21.83 26.60 2.03
CA GLU A 309 -21.13 27.26 0.93
C GLU A 309 -20.12 28.27 1.46
N LYS A 310 -20.52 29.13 2.40
CA LYS A 310 -19.58 30.07 3.03
C LYS A 310 -18.46 29.38 3.80
N GLU A 311 -18.76 28.25 4.45
CA GLU A 311 -17.74 27.47 5.15
C GLU A 311 -16.76 26.80 4.17
N LEU A 312 -17.24 26.32 3.03
CA LEU A 312 -16.36 25.83 1.96
C LEU A 312 -15.47 26.96 1.39
N GLU A 313 -16.03 28.13 1.12
CA GLU A 313 -15.24 29.29 0.67
C GLU A 313 -14.16 29.67 1.68
N LYS A 314 -14.49 29.63 2.97
CA LYS A 314 -13.53 29.88 4.05
C LYS A 314 -12.40 28.84 4.02
N VAL A 315 -12.73 27.56 3.89
CA VAL A 315 -11.74 26.46 3.76
C VAL A 315 -10.80 26.70 2.58
N GLN A 316 -11.35 27.07 1.41
CA GLN A 316 -10.54 27.34 0.22
C GLN A 316 -9.63 28.56 0.40
N ARG A 317 -10.12 29.65 1.00
CA ARG A 317 -9.30 30.83 1.32
C ARG A 317 -8.18 30.51 2.30
N GLU A 318 -8.48 29.79 3.37
CA GLU A 318 -7.49 29.37 4.37
C GLU A 318 -6.43 28.43 3.77
N ALA A 319 -6.83 27.53 2.88
CA ALA A 319 -5.89 26.68 2.15
C ALA A 319 -4.99 27.52 1.22
N ALA A 320 -5.55 28.44 0.45
CA ALA A 320 -4.81 29.31 -0.45
C ALA A 320 -3.75 30.15 0.29
N GLN A 321 -4.12 30.75 1.43
CA GLN A 321 -3.17 31.51 2.25
C GLN A 321 -2.02 30.64 2.78
N GLU A 322 -2.32 29.40 3.19
CA GLU A 322 -1.29 28.48 3.68
C GLU A 322 -0.36 28.01 2.56
N ILE A 323 -0.89 27.77 1.36
CA ILE A 323 -0.11 27.45 0.16
C ILE A 323 0.83 28.62 -0.18
N GLU A 324 0.32 29.85 -0.20
CA GLU A 324 1.13 31.06 -0.46
C GLU A 324 2.29 31.19 0.53
N ASN A 325 2.02 31.05 1.83
CA ASN A 325 3.06 31.09 2.86
C ASN A 325 4.14 30.01 2.68
N LEU A 326 3.74 28.80 2.28
CA LEU A 326 4.66 27.68 2.03
C LEU A 326 5.45 27.89 0.74
N ALA A 327 4.82 28.42 -0.30
CA ALA A 327 5.46 28.76 -1.57
C ALA A 327 6.47 29.89 -1.40
N ASP A 328 6.13 30.95 -0.67
CA ASP A 328 7.03 32.05 -0.35
C ASP A 328 8.28 31.57 0.41
N ALA A 329 8.08 30.73 1.44
CA ALA A 329 9.19 30.13 2.17
C ALA A 329 10.10 29.28 1.26
N MET A 330 9.51 28.54 0.32
CA MET A 330 10.23 27.77 -0.67
C MET A 330 11.02 28.66 -1.64
N TYR A 331 10.38 29.66 -2.25
CA TYR A 331 11.05 30.57 -3.20
C TYR A 331 12.11 31.43 -2.54
N ASN A 332 11.91 31.87 -1.29
CA ASN A 332 12.95 32.56 -0.52
C ASN A 332 14.19 31.68 -0.34
N TYR A 333 14.02 30.38 -0.08
CA TYR A 333 15.15 29.45 0.03
C TYR A 333 15.84 29.22 -1.33
N ILE A 334 15.07 29.08 -2.42
CA ILE A 334 15.60 28.87 -3.77
C ILE A 334 16.42 30.08 -4.26
N ASN A 335 15.92 31.29 -4.01
CA ASN A 335 16.48 32.53 -4.54
C ASN A 335 17.60 33.14 -3.67
N ASP A 336 17.90 32.52 -2.51
CA ASP A 336 19.01 32.94 -1.65
C ASP A 336 20.34 32.55 -2.30
N GLU A 337 21.13 33.57 -2.66
CA GLU A 337 22.43 33.43 -3.34
C GLU A 337 23.48 32.67 -2.48
N GLU A 338 23.27 32.53 -1.17
CA GLU A 338 24.13 31.73 -0.31
C GLU A 338 23.95 30.22 -0.51
N ASN A 339 22.80 29.78 -1.04
CA ASN A 339 22.51 28.37 -1.26
C ASN A 339 23.12 27.85 -2.58
N SER A 340 23.87 26.76 -2.50
CA SER A 340 24.34 26.07 -3.70
C SER A 340 23.22 25.33 -4.43
N GLU A 341 23.38 25.11 -5.73
CA GLU A 341 22.47 24.30 -6.56
C GLU A 341 22.16 22.92 -5.92
N LYS A 342 23.15 22.29 -5.28
CA LYS A 342 22.98 21.00 -4.60
C LYS A 342 22.11 21.12 -3.34
N GLU A 343 22.22 22.22 -2.60
CA GLU A 343 21.40 22.49 -1.42
C GLU A 343 19.95 22.74 -1.81
N VAL A 344 19.72 23.59 -2.82
CA VAL A 344 18.40 23.82 -3.40
C VAL A 344 17.76 22.51 -3.87
N LYS A 345 18.52 21.67 -4.58
CA LYS A 345 18.03 20.36 -5.05
C LYS A 345 17.60 19.47 -3.89
N ASN A 346 18.43 19.36 -2.86
CA ASN A 346 18.14 18.53 -1.69
C ASN A 346 16.96 19.05 -0.87
N TYR A 347 16.81 20.38 -0.79
CA TYR A 347 15.68 21.02 -0.13
C TYR A 347 14.37 20.69 -0.85
N LEU A 348 14.29 20.91 -2.17
CA LEU A 348 13.09 20.61 -2.96
C LEU A 348 12.75 19.13 -2.92
N LEU A 349 13.73 18.24 -3.01
CA LEU A 349 13.52 16.79 -2.87
C LEU A 349 12.89 16.43 -1.52
N LYS A 350 13.41 16.99 -0.41
CA LYS A 350 12.88 16.75 0.93
C LYS A 350 11.47 17.31 1.10
N LEU A 351 11.24 18.53 0.60
CA LEU A 351 9.94 19.19 0.67
C LEU A 351 8.88 18.40 -0.12
N TYR A 352 9.24 17.98 -1.33
CA TYR A 352 8.39 17.17 -2.20
C TYR A 352 8.06 15.81 -1.58
N ASP A 353 9.05 15.13 -0.99
CA ASP A 353 8.84 13.85 -0.32
C ASP A 353 8.02 13.98 0.96
N ALA A 354 8.24 15.03 1.76
CA ALA A 354 7.44 15.33 2.93
C ALA A 354 5.96 15.56 2.55
N ASN A 355 5.72 16.31 1.47
CA ASN A 355 4.37 16.53 0.97
C ASN A 355 3.72 15.25 0.41
N ARG A 356 4.50 14.38 -0.27
CA ARG A 356 4.06 13.03 -0.68
C ARG A 356 3.67 12.16 0.52
N ILE A 357 4.41 12.23 1.62
CA ILE A 357 4.08 11.51 2.86
C ILE A 357 2.77 12.04 3.47
N ARG A 358 2.53 13.36 3.47
CA ARG A 358 1.23 13.95 3.87
C ARG A 358 0.10 13.41 3.00
N TYR A 359 0.25 13.48 1.67
CA TYR A 359 -0.69 12.93 0.70
C TYR A 359 -1.05 11.46 0.98
N ASN A 360 -0.05 10.63 1.25
CA ASN A 360 -0.24 9.22 1.49
C ASN A 360 -1.05 8.91 2.76
N LYS A 361 -1.04 9.81 3.76
CA LYS A 361 -1.84 9.68 4.99
C LYS A 361 -3.33 9.98 4.78
N ILE A 362 -3.68 10.77 3.78
CA ILE A 362 -5.07 11.13 3.48
C ILE A 362 -5.83 9.89 3.00
N LYS A 363 -6.95 9.56 3.63
CA LYS A 363 -7.74 8.37 3.27
C LYS A 363 -8.63 8.62 2.05
N GLU A 364 -9.36 9.72 2.03
CA GLU A 364 -10.33 10.07 0.99
C GLU A 364 -9.67 10.97 -0.07
N LYS A 365 -9.09 10.35 -1.10
CA LYS A 365 -8.45 11.06 -2.24
C LYS A 365 -9.38 11.25 -3.43
N ASP A 366 -10.52 10.56 -3.41
CA ASP A 366 -11.54 10.55 -4.48
C ASP A 366 -12.23 11.90 -4.68
N ILE A 367 -11.88 12.93 -3.92
CA ILE A 367 -12.43 14.29 -4.07
C ILE A 367 -11.50 15.21 -4.88
N LEU A 368 -10.26 14.79 -5.15
CA LEU A 368 -9.28 15.60 -5.89
C LEU A 368 -9.78 15.99 -7.29
N HIS A 369 -10.49 15.08 -7.97
CA HIS A 369 -11.05 15.38 -9.29
C HIS A 369 -12.20 16.41 -9.22
N MET A 370 -12.77 16.68 -8.05
CA MET A 370 -13.81 17.69 -7.85
C MET A 370 -13.23 19.10 -7.64
N LEU A 371 -11.92 19.22 -7.44
CA LEU A 371 -11.23 20.51 -7.28
C LEU A 371 -11.03 21.27 -8.60
N ALA A 372 -11.43 20.70 -9.73
CA ALA A 372 -11.42 21.39 -11.01
C ALA A 372 -12.52 22.48 -11.06
N ASP A 373 -12.22 23.62 -11.69
CA ASP A 373 -13.11 24.79 -11.73
C ASP A 373 -14.49 24.47 -12.32
N ASP A 374 -14.54 23.64 -13.37
CA ASP A 374 -15.78 23.19 -14.01
C ASP A 374 -16.63 22.25 -13.12
N ARG A 375 -16.06 21.78 -12.00
CA ARG A 375 -16.67 20.85 -11.05
C ARG A 375 -16.94 21.45 -9.67
N GLN A 376 -16.83 22.77 -9.51
CA GLN A 376 -17.09 23.45 -8.23
C GLN A 376 -18.47 23.11 -7.63
N HIS A 377 -19.50 23.00 -8.46
CA HIS A 377 -20.84 22.60 -8.03
C HIS A 377 -20.90 21.18 -7.43
N VAL A 378 -20.05 20.26 -7.89
CA VAL A 378 -19.92 18.90 -7.33
C VAL A 378 -19.21 18.96 -5.98
N LEU A 379 -18.16 19.78 -5.87
CA LEU A 379 -17.42 19.98 -4.63
C LEU A 379 -18.32 20.56 -3.53
N ILE A 380 -19.11 21.60 -3.84
CA ILE A 380 -20.10 22.17 -2.92
C ILE A 380 -21.04 21.08 -2.43
N ASN A 381 -21.63 20.30 -3.34
CA ASN A 381 -22.57 19.27 -2.96
C ASN A 381 -21.91 18.18 -2.08
N TYR A 382 -20.69 17.75 -2.42
CA TYR A 382 -19.94 16.79 -1.61
C TYR A 382 -19.65 17.34 -0.20
N PHE A 383 -19.17 18.58 -0.09
CA PHE A 383 -18.83 19.20 1.18
C PHE A 383 -20.08 19.34 2.05
N THR A 384 -21.15 19.92 1.51
CA THR A 384 -22.44 20.08 2.18
C THR A 384 -22.99 18.75 2.67
N THR A 385 -23.00 17.73 1.81
CA THR A 385 -23.51 16.40 2.17
C THR A 385 -22.69 15.76 3.29
N ASN A 386 -21.36 15.76 3.21
CA ASN A 386 -20.53 15.14 4.25
C ASN A 386 -20.58 15.92 5.57
N ALA A 387 -20.47 17.25 5.52
CA ALA A 387 -20.56 18.09 6.71
C ALA A 387 -21.94 17.97 7.38
N PHE A 388 -23.00 17.86 6.58
CA PHE A 388 -24.35 17.63 7.08
C PHE A 388 -24.46 16.24 7.73
N PHE A 389 -24.33 15.14 6.99
CA PHE A 389 -24.62 13.81 7.55
C PHE A 389 -23.63 13.34 8.61
N ARG A 390 -22.39 13.86 8.65
CA ARG A 390 -21.43 13.52 9.73
C ARG A 390 -21.57 14.40 10.97
N ASN A 391 -22.39 15.46 10.91
CA ASN A 391 -22.47 16.49 11.95
C ASN A 391 -21.10 17.06 12.38
N ASN A 392 -20.13 17.06 11.47
CA ASN A 392 -18.75 17.45 11.76
C ASN A 392 -18.18 18.30 10.63
N ILE A 393 -18.60 19.56 10.59
CA ILE A 393 -18.10 20.53 9.62
C ILE A 393 -16.60 20.79 9.82
N GLY A 394 -16.11 20.78 11.07
CA GLY A 394 -14.70 21.01 11.39
C GLY A 394 -13.78 19.94 10.79
N GLU A 395 -14.06 18.66 11.04
CA GLU A 395 -13.28 17.55 10.47
C GLU A 395 -13.39 17.50 8.94
N THR A 396 -14.58 17.78 8.38
CA THR A 396 -14.77 17.82 6.93
C THR A 396 -13.95 18.96 6.30
N ALA A 397 -13.97 20.13 6.92
CA ALA A 397 -13.19 21.31 6.54
C ALA A 397 -11.68 21.05 6.62
N GLU A 398 -11.19 20.51 7.73
CA GLU A 398 -9.77 20.20 7.93
C GLU A 398 -9.25 19.18 6.91
N ASN A 399 -10.01 18.10 6.67
CA ASN A 399 -9.64 17.08 5.70
C ASN A 399 -9.58 17.63 4.27
N LEU A 400 -10.54 18.46 3.88
CA LEU A 400 -10.55 19.10 2.56
C LEU A 400 -9.42 20.12 2.44
N LYS A 401 -9.19 20.95 3.46
CA LYS A 401 -8.11 21.94 3.51
C LYS A 401 -6.74 21.28 3.28
N GLU A 402 -6.44 20.23 4.06
CA GLU A 402 -5.17 19.48 3.94
C GLU A 402 -5.01 18.89 2.53
N LEU A 403 -6.08 18.37 1.94
CA LEU A 403 -6.02 17.80 0.61
C LEU A 403 -5.75 18.85 -0.48
N ILE A 404 -6.39 20.03 -0.39
CA ILE A 404 -6.12 21.16 -1.29
C ILE A 404 -4.64 21.56 -1.17
N ILE A 405 -4.17 21.81 0.06
CA ILE A 405 -2.77 22.21 0.31
C ILE A 405 -1.80 21.20 -0.30
N VAL A 406 -1.97 19.92 0.00
CA VAL A 406 -1.05 18.88 -0.45
C VAL A 406 -1.07 18.73 -1.98
N ARG A 407 -2.23 18.87 -2.63
CA ARG A 407 -2.32 18.83 -4.09
C ARG A 407 -1.61 20.02 -4.73
N GLU A 408 -1.96 21.24 -4.35
CA GLU A 408 -1.42 22.44 -4.97
C GLU A 408 0.08 22.58 -4.71
N LEU A 409 0.51 22.33 -3.48
CA LEU A 409 1.93 22.38 -3.13
C LEU A 409 2.76 21.35 -3.91
N ALA A 410 2.19 20.19 -4.26
CA ALA A 410 2.89 19.22 -5.10
C ALA A 410 3.18 19.79 -6.51
N TRP A 411 2.25 20.54 -7.09
CA TRP A 411 2.46 21.21 -8.38
C TRP A 411 3.41 22.39 -8.25
N GLU A 412 3.28 23.19 -7.20
CA GLU A 412 4.13 24.36 -6.97
C GLU A 412 5.61 23.98 -6.80
N ILE A 413 5.90 22.96 -6.00
CA ILE A 413 7.28 22.45 -5.84
C ILE A 413 7.83 21.93 -7.18
N LEU A 414 6.99 21.28 -8.00
CA LEU A 414 7.39 20.79 -9.31
C LEU A 414 7.69 21.93 -10.27
N VAL A 415 6.86 22.96 -10.30
CA VAL A 415 7.10 24.17 -11.12
C VAL A 415 8.38 24.85 -10.69
N ALA A 416 8.59 25.06 -9.39
CA ALA A 416 9.81 25.67 -8.87
C ALA A 416 11.06 24.86 -9.22
N HIS A 417 11.01 23.53 -9.10
CA HIS A 417 12.10 22.65 -9.52
C HIS A 417 12.38 22.77 -11.02
N ASN A 418 11.35 22.74 -11.86
CA ASN A 418 11.50 22.81 -13.31
C ASN A 418 12.11 24.14 -13.75
N ASN A 419 11.69 25.24 -13.13
CA ASN A 419 12.21 26.57 -13.41
C ASN A 419 13.69 26.70 -13.02
N PHE A 420 14.11 26.05 -11.92
CA PHE A 420 15.48 26.15 -11.44
C PHE A 420 16.46 25.19 -12.14
N PHE A 421 16.05 23.94 -12.44
CA PHE A 421 16.94 22.88 -12.95
C PHE A 421 16.74 22.50 -14.43
N ASP A 422 15.80 23.15 -15.13
CA ASP A 422 15.40 22.81 -16.51
C ASP A 422 15.10 21.31 -16.73
N ASN A 423 14.43 20.71 -15.74
CA ASN A 423 14.08 19.30 -15.75
C ASN A 423 12.72 19.06 -15.08
N LYS A 424 11.83 18.34 -15.80
CA LYS A 424 10.44 18.06 -15.44
C LYS A 424 10.22 17.02 -14.34
N ASN A 425 11.23 16.26 -13.94
CA ASN A 425 11.11 15.18 -12.94
C ASN A 425 11.95 15.48 -11.71
N ILE A 426 11.32 15.55 -10.54
CA ILE A 426 12.02 15.77 -9.27
C ILE A 426 12.77 14.50 -8.88
N PHE A 427 12.14 13.34 -9.02
CA PHE A 427 12.77 12.05 -8.81
C PHE A 427 13.32 11.52 -10.14
N ILE A 428 14.30 12.18 -10.79
CA ILE A 428 15.02 11.52 -11.90
C ILE A 428 15.76 10.29 -11.34
N THR A 429 15.14 9.14 -11.54
CA THR A 429 15.53 8.14 -12.53
C THR A 429 14.25 7.41 -12.86
N LEU A 430 13.75 7.53 -14.09
CA LEU A 430 12.81 6.55 -14.66
C LEU A 430 13.59 5.25 -14.89
N ASP A 431 14.21 4.72 -13.85
CA ASP A 431 14.63 3.34 -13.88
C ASP A 431 13.31 2.57 -13.88
N ASN A 432 13.14 1.74 -14.91
CA ASN A 432 12.05 0.77 -15.04
C ASN A 432 12.03 -0.27 -13.90
N ASP A 433 12.72 0.01 -12.79
CA ASP A 433 12.89 -0.73 -11.55
C ASP A 433 11.60 -1.36 -11.05
N PHE A 434 10.44 -0.71 -11.16
CA PHE A 434 9.21 -1.32 -10.64
C PHE A 434 8.80 -2.56 -11.46
N SER A 435 8.98 -2.55 -12.78
CA SER A 435 8.67 -3.70 -13.65
C SER A 435 9.66 -4.83 -13.39
N ASP A 436 10.94 -4.47 -13.27
CA ASP A 436 12.05 -5.37 -12.96
C ASP A 436 11.91 -6.02 -11.60
N ILE A 437 11.71 -5.24 -10.54
CA ILE A 437 11.47 -5.73 -9.17
C ILE A 437 10.32 -6.73 -9.16
N ASN A 438 9.21 -6.44 -9.84
CA ASN A 438 8.08 -7.36 -9.90
C ASN A 438 8.43 -8.68 -10.60
N MET A 439 9.17 -8.61 -11.70
CA MET A 439 9.64 -9.79 -12.41
C MET A 439 10.62 -10.60 -11.54
N LEU A 440 11.55 -9.96 -10.83
CA LEU A 440 12.52 -10.60 -9.94
C LEU A 440 11.85 -11.24 -8.73
N ILE A 441 10.88 -10.56 -8.11
CA ILE A 441 10.04 -11.10 -7.02
C ILE A 441 9.35 -12.40 -7.48
N ASN A 442 8.92 -12.49 -8.74
CA ASN A 442 8.34 -13.70 -9.33
C ASN A 442 9.36 -14.84 -9.57
N LYS A 443 10.66 -14.57 -9.51
CA LYS A 443 11.69 -15.61 -9.54
C LYS A 443 11.96 -16.19 -8.14
N MET A 444 11.53 -15.50 -7.09
CA MET A 444 11.64 -15.93 -5.69
C MET A 444 10.44 -16.80 -5.25
N VAL A 445 10.48 -17.30 -4.02
CA VAL A 445 9.38 -18.04 -3.39
C VAL A 445 8.43 -17.09 -2.68
N LEU A 446 7.28 -16.81 -3.28
CA LEU A 446 6.30 -15.88 -2.72
C LEU A 446 5.30 -16.57 -1.79
N ASN A 447 4.89 -15.83 -0.78
CA ASN A 447 3.74 -16.17 0.04
C ASN A 447 2.57 -15.21 -0.23
N LYS A 448 1.38 -15.57 0.25
CA LYS A 448 0.15 -14.78 0.08
C LYS A 448 0.28 -13.33 0.53
N LYS A 449 1.00 -13.04 1.63
CA LYS A 449 1.15 -11.69 2.17
C LYS A 449 1.99 -10.81 1.22
N LEU A 450 3.15 -11.31 0.79
CA LEU A 450 4.05 -10.57 -0.09
C LEU A 450 3.45 -10.33 -1.48
N TYR A 451 2.83 -11.37 -2.05
CA TYR A 451 2.15 -11.22 -3.33
C TYR A 451 1.05 -10.15 -3.30
N LYS A 452 0.22 -10.16 -2.24
CA LYS A 452 -0.84 -9.15 -2.08
C LYS A 452 -0.29 -7.74 -1.90
N ALA A 453 0.82 -7.58 -1.17
CA ALA A 453 1.44 -6.27 -0.98
C ALA A 453 1.95 -5.70 -2.31
N GLY A 454 2.73 -6.48 -3.08
CA GLY A 454 3.22 -6.04 -4.39
C GLY A 454 2.09 -5.78 -5.38
N LYS A 455 1.07 -6.66 -5.41
CA LYS A 455 -0.09 -6.48 -6.29
C LYS A 455 -0.92 -5.25 -5.92
N LYS A 456 -1.08 -4.95 -4.63
CA LYS A 456 -1.76 -3.75 -4.14
C LYS A 456 -1.00 -2.49 -4.60
N ALA A 457 0.32 -2.43 -4.42
CA ALA A 457 1.12 -1.30 -4.88
C ALA A 457 0.92 -1.01 -6.38
N GLN A 458 0.96 -2.06 -7.23
CA GLN A 458 0.66 -1.91 -8.65
C GLN A 458 -0.77 -1.45 -8.93
N MET A 459 -1.76 -2.05 -8.27
CA MET A 459 -3.16 -1.68 -8.48
C MET A 459 -3.44 -0.25 -8.05
N ASP A 460 -2.85 0.19 -6.94
CA ASP A 460 -2.94 1.55 -6.44
C ASP A 460 -2.33 2.53 -7.47
N PHE A 461 -1.19 2.20 -8.11
CA PHE A 461 -0.65 3.00 -9.21
C PHE A 461 -1.66 3.20 -10.33
N PHE A 462 -2.11 2.10 -10.94
CA PHE A 462 -2.98 2.13 -12.11
C PHE A 462 -4.36 2.71 -11.81
N SER A 463 -4.85 2.59 -10.58
CA SER A 463 -6.15 3.14 -10.19
C SER A 463 -6.09 4.64 -9.91
N ASN A 464 -4.91 5.16 -9.56
CA ASN A 464 -4.78 6.49 -8.97
C ASN A 464 -4.11 7.50 -9.92
N TYR A 465 -3.25 7.06 -10.84
CA TYR A 465 -2.42 7.97 -11.64
C TYR A 465 -3.26 8.90 -12.54
N ASP A 466 -4.34 8.40 -13.13
CA ASP A 466 -5.27 9.22 -13.92
C ASP A 466 -6.31 9.94 -13.05
N LYS A 467 -6.51 9.51 -11.80
CA LYS A 467 -7.67 9.93 -10.98
C LYS A 467 -7.37 11.14 -10.09
N TYR A 468 -6.16 11.23 -9.55
CA TYR A 468 -5.89 12.11 -8.41
C TYR A 468 -5.19 13.43 -8.74
N SER A 469 -4.96 13.75 -10.02
CA SER A 469 -4.49 15.07 -10.45
C SER A 469 -3.29 15.61 -9.64
N VAL A 470 -2.38 14.71 -9.25
CA VAL A 470 -1.08 15.02 -8.64
C VAL A 470 0.03 14.63 -9.63
N PRO A 471 1.25 15.15 -9.47
CA PRO A 471 2.36 14.77 -10.34
C PRO A 471 2.58 13.26 -10.42
N ILE A 472 2.87 12.75 -11.62
CA ILE A 472 3.07 11.30 -11.87
C ILE A 472 4.20 10.69 -11.02
N ASP A 473 5.21 11.51 -10.70
CA ASP A 473 6.35 11.17 -9.84
C ASP A 473 5.94 10.69 -8.44
N TYR A 474 4.84 11.20 -7.88
CA TYR A 474 4.29 10.69 -6.61
C TYR A 474 3.90 9.22 -6.72
N HIS A 475 3.22 8.87 -7.81
CA HIS A 475 2.74 7.52 -8.05
C HIS A 475 3.90 6.56 -8.27
N PHE A 476 4.91 6.96 -9.05
CA PHE A 476 6.12 6.16 -9.25
C PHE A 476 6.84 5.90 -7.93
N GLN A 477 7.07 6.93 -7.13
CA GLN A 477 7.82 6.78 -5.88
C GLN A 477 7.07 5.94 -4.84
N ASN A 478 5.74 6.10 -4.76
CA ASN A 478 4.90 5.28 -3.89
C ASN A 478 4.98 3.78 -4.23
N VAL A 479 4.93 3.45 -5.51
CA VAL A 479 5.08 2.06 -5.97
C VAL A 479 6.48 1.55 -5.73
N HIS A 480 7.49 2.35 -6.06
CA HIS A 480 8.90 1.98 -5.92
C HIS A 480 9.22 1.60 -4.47
N GLU A 481 8.82 2.41 -3.50
CA GLU A 481 9.06 2.14 -2.08
C GLU A 481 8.40 0.86 -1.59
N GLU A 482 7.14 0.63 -1.96
CA GLU A 482 6.42 -0.59 -1.56
C GLU A 482 7.02 -1.83 -2.22
N LEU A 483 7.35 -1.78 -3.51
CA LEU A 483 7.98 -2.89 -4.20
C LEU A 483 9.38 -3.18 -3.67
N LYS A 484 10.17 -2.15 -3.35
CA LYS A 484 11.48 -2.29 -2.67
C LYS A 484 11.33 -3.03 -1.33
N LYS A 485 10.35 -2.65 -0.51
CA LYS A 485 10.05 -3.34 0.76
C LYS A 485 9.70 -4.81 0.50
N VAL A 486 8.83 -5.08 -0.47
CA VAL A 486 8.43 -6.46 -0.83
C VAL A 486 9.64 -7.26 -1.32
N PHE A 487 10.48 -6.69 -2.18
CA PHE A 487 11.70 -7.31 -2.68
C PHE A 487 12.65 -7.71 -1.55
N THR A 488 12.99 -6.78 -0.65
CA THR A 488 13.89 -7.04 0.47
C THR A 488 13.36 -8.16 1.38
N ILE A 489 12.06 -8.14 1.70
CA ILE A 489 11.47 -9.20 2.54
C ILE A 489 11.44 -10.53 1.79
N ALA A 490 11.18 -10.53 0.48
CA ALA A 490 11.19 -11.74 -0.34
C ALA A 490 12.61 -12.33 -0.45
N LEU A 491 13.62 -11.50 -0.65
CA LEU A 491 15.03 -11.90 -0.73
C LEU A 491 15.51 -12.52 0.59
N ASN A 492 15.25 -11.86 1.72
CA ASN A 492 15.60 -12.39 3.05
C ASN A 492 14.91 -13.73 3.35
N LYS A 493 13.68 -13.94 2.84
CA LYS A 493 13.01 -15.24 2.97
C LYS A 493 13.60 -16.29 2.05
N LEU A 494 13.96 -15.91 0.83
CA LEU A 494 14.61 -16.81 -0.11
C LEU A 494 15.92 -17.34 0.48
N GLN A 495 16.74 -16.49 1.09
CA GLN A 495 17.96 -16.90 1.79
C GLN A 495 17.66 -18.01 2.81
N LYS A 496 16.71 -17.77 3.73
CA LYS A 496 16.30 -18.78 4.73
C LYS A 496 15.78 -20.08 4.10
N ILE A 497 15.12 -20.01 2.95
CA ILE A 497 14.64 -21.20 2.24
C ILE A 497 15.83 -21.97 1.66
N LEU A 498 16.78 -21.27 1.04
CA LEU A 498 17.99 -21.85 0.49
C LEU A 498 18.84 -22.52 1.58
N ASP A 499 18.96 -21.92 2.76
CA ASP A 499 19.69 -22.49 3.90
C ASP A 499 19.15 -23.86 4.35
N ASN A 500 17.84 -24.09 4.16
CA ASN A 500 17.15 -25.32 4.57
C ASN A 500 16.86 -26.28 3.40
N ALA A 501 17.16 -25.89 2.16
CA ALA A 501 16.85 -26.68 0.98
C ALA A 501 17.87 -27.79 0.75
N GLU A 502 17.44 -28.89 0.13
CA GLU A 502 18.37 -29.96 -0.27
C GLU A 502 19.46 -29.40 -1.20
N PRO A 503 20.75 -29.71 -0.96
CA PRO A 503 21.85 -29.07 -1.66
C PRO A 503 21.80 -29.22 -3.20
N SER A 504 21.39 -30.36 -3.72
CA SER A 504 21.22 -30.59 -5.17
C SER A 504 20.11 -29.73 -5.78
N LYS A 505 19.01 -29.52 -5.05
CA LYS A 505 17.88 -28.68 -5.47
C LYS A 505 18.23 -27.19 -5.40
N LYS A 506 19.02 -26.78 -4.38
CA LYS A 506 19.58 -25.43 -4.27
C LYS A 506 20.45 -25.09 -5.48
N VAL A 507 21.38 -25.97 -5.85
CA VAL A 507 22.25 -25.80 -7.04
C VAL A 507 21.42 -25.63 -8.32
N LEU A 508 20.44 -26.50 -8.54
CA LEU A 508 19.58 -26.43 -9.73
C LEU A 508 18.79 -25.12 -9.81
N TYR A 509 18.22 -24.67 -8.69
CA TYR A 509 17.51 -23.40 -8.62
C TYR A 509 18.43 -22.21 -8.93
N LEU A 510 19.58 -22.11 -8.26
CA LEU A 510 20.53 -21.01 -8.43
C LEU A 510 21.03 -20.93 -9.87
N GLN A 511 21.47 -22.07 -10.44
CA GLN A 511 21.94 -22.13 -11.83
C GLN A 511 20.86 -21.72 -12.83
N SER A 512 19.61 -22.17 -12.63
CA SER A 512 18.50 -21.79 -13.52
C SER A 512 18.23 -20.30 -13.46
N ARG A 513 18.12 -19.71 -12.26
CA ARG A 513 17.81 -18.29 -12.10
C ARG A 513 18.94 -17.38 -12.60
N ILE A 514 20.20 -17.72 -12.35
CA ILE A 514 21.36 -17.00 -12.92
C ILE A 514 21.33 -17.04 -14.45
N LYS A 515 21.05 -18.22 -15.02
CA LYS A 515 20.97 -18.38 -16.49
C LYS A 515 19.86 -17.52 -17.09
N GLU A 516 18.67 -17.54 -16.50
CA GLU A 516 17.52 -16.73 -16.95
C GLU A 516 17.83 -15.23 -16.92
N ILE A 517 18.47 -14.73 -15.84
CA ILE A 517 18.87 -13.33 -15.73
C ILE A 517 19.87 -12.97 -16.82
N LYS A 518 20.92 -13.79 -17.04
CA LYS A 518 21.92 -13.55 -18.09
C LYS A 518 21.32 -13.57 -19.50
N GLN A 519 20.38 -14.47 -19.77
CA GLN A 519 19.69 -14.54 -21.06
C GLN A 519 18.84 -13.29 -21.32
N ARG A 520 18.15 -12.79 -20.29
CA ARG A 520 17.39 -11.55 -20.36
C ARG A 520 18.30 -10.33 -20.62
N GLU A 521 19.39 -10.21 -19.88
CA GLU A 521 20.39 -9.15 -20.08
C GLU A 521 20.93 -9.16 -21.52
N LEU A 522 21.17 -10.35 -22.08
CA LEU A 522 21.62 -10.50 -23.47
C LEU A 522 20.56 -10.02 -24.48
N LEU A 523 19.30 -10.41 -24.28
CA LEU A 523 18.20 -9.97 -25.14
C LEU A 523 18.05 -8.45 -25.13
N PHE A 524 18.11 -7.81 -23.95
CA PHE A 524 18.01 -6.37 -23.87
C PHE A 524 19.15 -5.64 -24.56
N LYS A 525 20.39 -6.17 -24.47
CA LYS A 525 21.52 -5.62 -25.21
C LYS A 525 21.30 -5.69 -26.72
N GLN A 526 20.74 -6.80 -27.23
CA GLN A 526 20.39 -6.91 -28.66
C GLN A 526 19.36 -5.85 -29.08
N TYR A 527 18.35 -5.58 -28.25
CA TYR A 527 17.37 -4.54 -28.55
C TYR A 527 17.92 -3.11 -28.49
N GLN A 528 19.02 -2.85 -27.76
CA GLN A 528 19.70 -1.55 -27.80
C GLN A 528 20.33 -1.26 -29.16
N ASP A 529 20.79 -2.30 -29.84
CA ASP A 529 21.43 -2.17 -31.14
C ASP A 529 20.38 -1.94 -32.26
N GLU A 530 19.11 -2.24 -32.00
CA GLU A 530 17.99 -2.20 -32.96
C GLU A 530 17.02 -1.03 -32.75
N SER A 531 17.17 -0.22 -31.69
CA SER A 531 16.26 0.88 -31.36
C SER A 531 16.95 2.00 -30.58
N ASP A 532 16.33 3.18 -30.47
CA ASP A 532 16.80 4.28 -29.59
C ASP A 532 16.71 3.95 -28.08
N PHE A 533 16.47 2.69 -27.73
CA PHE A 533 16.37 2.19 -26.36
C PHE A 533 17.76 2.10 -25.71
N LYS A 534 18.00 2.91 -24.68
CA LYS A 534 19.17 2.76 -23.79
C LYS A 534 18.82 1.84 -22.62
N TYR A 535 19.30 0.60 -22.65
CA TYR A 535 19.30 -0.30 -21.51
C TYR A 535 20.23 0.25 -20.42
N ALA A 536 19.64 0.65 -19.29
CA ALA A 536 20.36 0.82 -18.04
C ALA A 536 20.32 -0.51 -17.28
N VAL A 537 21.46 -0.91 -16.70
CA VAL A 537 21.52 -2.09 -15.84
C VAL A 537 20.79 -1.76 -14.54
N ASP A 538 19.63 -2.38 -14.35
CA ASP A 538 18.78 -2.19 -13.18
C ASP A 538 19.48 -2.65 -11.89
N LYS A 539 19.47 -1.79 -10.88
CA LYS A 539 20.10 -2.02 -9.57
C LYS A 539 19.62 -3.32 -8.92
N TYR A 540 18.32 -3.62 -8.95
CA TYR A 540 17.77 -4.80 -8.28
C TYR A 540 18.09 -6.08 -9.03
N SER A 541 18.22 -6.01 -10.36
CA SER A 541 18.71 -7.12 -11.17
C SER A 541 20.15 -7.47 -10.80
N VAL A 542 21.02 -6.47 -10.61
CA VAL A 542 22.40 -6.66 -10.14
C VAL A 542 22.42 -7.28 -8.75
N LEU A 543 21.71 -6.68 -7.78
CA LEU A 543 21.65 -7.17 -6.41
C LEU A 543 21.17 -8.62 -6.33
N PHE A 544 20.12 -8.98 -7.09
CA PHE A 544 19.62 -10.35 -7.10
C PHE A 544 20.62 -11.32 -7.72
N LYS A 545 21.28 -10.94 -8.81
CA LYS A 545 22.30 -11.76 -9.47
C LYS A 545 23.53 -11.97 -8.58
N GLU A 546 24.00 -10.92 -7.91
CA GLU A 546 25.09 -11.00 -6.94
C GLU A 546 24.72 -11.93 -5.79
N PHE A 547 23.53 -11.76 -5.20
CA PHE A 547 23.01 -12.67 -4.18
C PHE A 547 23.03 -14.13 -4.64
N LEU A 548 22.46 -14.43 -5.82
CA LEU A 548 22.43 -15.81 -6.34
C LEU A 548 23.84 -16.35 -6.61
N THR A 549 24.78 -15.50 -7.04
CA THR A 549 26.16 -15.88 -7.33
C THR A 549 26.91 -16.21 -6.04
N ILE A 550 26.79 -15.36 -5.00
CA ILE A 550 27.35 -15.62 -3.67
C ILE A 550 26.84 -16.94 -3.11
N GLU A 551 25.54 -17.19 -3.17
CA GLU A 551 24.93 -18.45 -2.72
C GLU A 551 25.43 -19.67 -3.51
N ALA A 552 25.71 -19.51 -4.81
CA ALA A 552 26.22 -20.57 -5.67
C ALA A 552 27.70 -20.88 -5.41
N ASP A 553 28.51 -19.85 -5.19
CA ASP A 553 29.94 -19.97 -4.88
C ASP A 553 30.13 -20.59 -3.49
N PHE A 554 29.36 -20.16 -2.49
CA PHE A 554 29.34 -20.79 -1.16
C PHE A 554 29.04 -22.30 -1.23
N LEU A 555 28.07 -22.71 -2.06
CA LEU A 555 27.79 -24.13 -2.28
C LEU A 555 28.94 -24.86 -2.95
N ARG A 556 29.58 -24.27 -3.95
CA ARG A 556 30.73 -24.89 -4.63
C ARG A 556 31.90 -25.09 -3.66
N GLU A 557 32.13 -24.15 -2.76
CA GLU A 557 33.19 -24.22 -1.76
C GLU A 557 32.88 -25.25 -0.67
N THR A 558 31.62 -25.38 -0.25
CA THR A 558 31.20 -26.32 0.81
C THR A 558 31.00 -27.76 0.32
N PHE A 559 30.56 -27.98 -0.93
CA PHE A 559 30.40 -29.34 -1.49
C PHE A 559 31.72 -30.03 -1.85
N ASN A 560 32.77 -29.27 -2.15
CA ASN A 560 34.08 -29.80 -2.50
C ASN A 560 35.00 -30.00 -1.28
N ALA A 561 34.50 -29.74 -0.07
CA ALA A 561 35.19 -30.07 1.17
C ALA A 561 35.07 -31.59 1.43
N PRO A 562 36.16 -32.31 1.75
CA PRO A 562 36.10 -33.73 2.09
C PRO A 562 35.20 -33.95 3.33
N PRO A 563 34.53 -35.11 3.44
CA PRO A 563 33.65 -35.39 4.57
C PRO A 563 34.50 -35.64 5.82
N GLU A 564 34.71 -34.60 6.64
CA GLU A 564 35.15 -34.84 8.00
C GLU A 564 33.97 -35.42 8.80
N VAL A 565 34.25 -36.54 9.46
CA VAL A 565 33.35 -37.24 10.38
C VAL A 565 32.88 -36.26 11.44
N LEU A 566 31.67 -35.71 11.28
CA LEU A 566 31.03 -34.94 12.33
C LEU A 566 30.43 -35.92 13.34
N GLU A 567 31.23 -36.28 14.34
CA GLU A 567 30.68 -36.74 15.60
C GLU A 567 29.77 -35.65 16.16
N VAL A 568 28.50 -36.01 16.37
CA VAL A 568 27.51 -35.18 17.05
C VAL A 568 28.03 -34.89 18.46
N LYS A 569 28.51 -33.67 18.68
CA LYS A 569 28.51 -33.06 20.01
C LYS A 569 27.72 -31.76 20.00
N GLN A 570 26.90 -31.67 21.04
CA GLN A 570 25.77 -30.79 21.22
C GLN A 570 26.13 -29.29 21.29
N LYS A 571 25.13 -28.48 20.91
CA LYS A 571 24.79 -27.12 21.37
C LYS A 571 25.91 -26.06 21.39
N HIS A 572 25.72 -25.09 20.48
CA HIS A 572 26.05 -23.66 20.54
C HIS A 572 27.31 -23.22 21.30
N LEU A 573 28.20 -22.55 20.55
CA LEU A 573 28.84 -21.30 20.97
C LEU A 573 29.12 -20.44 19.73
N LEU A 574 28.97 -19.12 19.90
CA LEU A 574 29.04 -18.05 18.90
C LEU A 574 30.34 -18.08 18.08
N GLU A 575 30.28 -17.68 16.80
CA GLU A 575 31.45 -17.44 15.96
C GLU A 575 32.41 -16.44 16.63
N ILE A 576 33.57 -16.93 17.05
CA ILE A 576 34.68 -16.10 17.52
C ILE A 576 35.43 -15.60 16.28
N LYS A 577 35.47 -14.28 16.04
CA LYS A 577 36.39 -13.68 15.08
C LYS A 577 37.83 -14.11 15.42
N PRO A 578 38.65 -14.59 14.48
CA PRO A 578 39.99 -15.06 14.80
C PRO A 578 40.87 -13.90 15.31
N GLU A 579 41.18 -13.90 16.60
CA GLU A 579 42.09 -12.95 17.23
C GLU A 579 43.55 -13.41 17.07
N PHE A 580 44.51 -12.47 17.15
CA PHE A 580 45.96 -12.77 17.03
C PHE A 580 46.44 -13.89 17.97
N GLY A 581 45.81 -14.05 19.14
CA GLY A 581 46.10 -15.14 20.08
C GLY A 581 45.77 -16.55 19.56
N THR A 582 45.01 -16.65 18.46
CA THR A 582 44.49 -17.92 17.91
C THR A 582 45.11 -18.30 16.57
N ILE A 583 45.87 -17.41 15.92
CA ILE A 583 46.40 -17.65 14.56
C ILE A 583 47.73 -18.40 14.51
N THR A 584 48.50 -18.44 15.61
CA THR A 584 49.79 -19.14 15.68
C THR A 584 50.11 -19.51 17.13
N ASN A 585 51.16 -20.29 17.40
CA ASN A 585 51.50 -20.71 18.76
C ASN A 585 52.12 -19.55 19.60
N LYS A 586 52.16 -19.69 20.92
CA LYS A 586 52.66 -18.63 21.84
C LYS A 586 54.11 -18.19 21.54
N ARG A 587 54.97 -19.11 21.08
CA ARG A 587 56.36 -18.82 20.69
C ARG A 587 56.38 -17.86 19.49
N ASN A 588 55.61 -18.17 18.46
CA ASN A 588 55.50 -17.37 17.25
C ASN A 588 54.83 -16.03 17.51
N GLN A 589 53.82 -15.98 18.38
CA GLN A 589 53.19 -14.72 18.79
C GLN A 589 54.22 -13.79 19.45
N LYS A 590 55.01 -14.29 20.40
CA LYS A 590 56.06 -13.50 21.07
C LYS A 590 57.11 -13.02 20.08
N PHE A 591 57.54 -13.89 19.17
CA PHE A 591 58.49 -13.55 18.12
C PHE A 591 57.97 -12.47 17.16
N ILE A 592 56.72 -12.58 16.71
CA ILE A 592 56.10 -11.60 15.81
C ILE A 592 56.01 -10.23 16.49
N MET A 593 55.61 -10.18 17.77
CA MET A 593 55.56 -8.91 18.51
C MET A 593 56.96 -8.31 18.69
N GLN A 594 57.98 -9.12 18.97
CA GLN A 594 59.36 -8.65 19.06
C GLN A 594 59.89 -8.12 17.72
N LEU A 595 59.60 -8.83 16.62
CA LEU A 595 60.00 -8.42 15.28
C LEU A 595 59.34 -7.08 14.90
N LEU A 596 58.07 -6.88 15.23
CA LEU A 596 57.37 -5.62 14.97
C LEU A 596 57.96 -4.45 15.78
N GLU A 597 58.39 -4.72 17.01
CA GLU A 597 59.03 -3.73 17.89
C GLU A 597 60.44 -3.37 17.39
N ASP A 598 61.27 -4.37 17.09
CA ASP A 598 62.67 -4.20 16.70
C ASP A 598 62.81 -3.56 15.30
N LEU A 599 61.84 -3.79 14.41
CA LEU A 599 61.76 -3.11 13.10
C LEU A 599 61.08 -1.73 13.19
N GLY A 600 60.71 -1.28 14.40
CA GLY A 600 60.14 0.04 14.66
C GLY A 600 58.71 0.24 14.18
N LEU A 601 57.97 -0.85 13.91
CA LEU A 601 56.55 -0.76 13.56
C LEU A 601 55.67 -0.56 14.79
N THR A 602 56.14 -1.00 15.96
CA THR A 602 55.46 -0.79 17.24
C THR A 602 56.39 -0.14 18.26
N ILE A 603 55.78 0.59 19.20
CA ILE A 603 56.38 1.00 20.49
C ILE A 603 55.42 0.53 21.58
N ASP A 604 55.92 -0.22 22.56
CA ASP A 604 55.15 -0.87 23.63
C ASP A 604 53.96 -1.69 23.07
N GLY A 605 54.17 -2.36 21.93
CA GLY A 605 53.17 -3.20 21.27
C GLY A 605 52.01 -2.46 20.59
N LYS A 606 52.09 -1.13 20.45
CA LYS A 606 51.15 -0.29 19.68
C LYS A 606 51.80 0.26 18.42
N ALA A 607 51.03 0.41 17.35
CA ALA A 607 51.52 0.88 16.06
C ALA A 607 52.18 2.28 16.15
N ASN A 608 53.40 2.37 15.65
CA ASN A 608 54.21 3.60 15.56
C ASN A 608 54.45 4.03 14.10
N ILE A 609 53.53 3.68 13.20
CA ILE A 609 53.65 3.94 11.76
C ILE A 609 52.53 4.85 11.24
N SER A 610 52.91 5.83 10.41
CA SER A 610 51.97 6.73 9.72
C SER A 610 51.10 6.00 8.70
N GLU A 611 49.96 6.59 8.30
CA GLU A 611 49.07 6.01 7.28
C GLU A 611 49.77 5.67 5.97
N ARG A 612 50.74 6.48 5.54
CA ARG A 612 51.51 6.28 4.30
C ARG A 612 52.48 5.09 4.36
N LYS A 613 52.74 4.54 5.56
CA LYS A 613 53.62 3.38 5.78
C LYS A 613 52.87 2.09 6.16
N LYS A 614 51.53 2.07 6.05
CA LYS A 614 50.71 0.86 6.32
C LYS A 614 51.14 -0.36 5.48
N GLY A 615 51.71 -0.13 4.29
CA GLY A 615 52.29 -1.18 3.44
C GLY A 615 53.42 -1.99 4.10
N ALA A 616 54.08 -1.48 5.14
CA ALA A 616 55.10 -2.21 5.90
C ALA A 616 54.52 -3.48 6.55
N VAL A 617 53.29 -3.42 7.07
CA VAL A 617 52.60 -4.57 7.69
C VAL A 617 52.42 -5.70 6.68
N ARG A 618 52.07 -5.36 5.43
CA ARG A 618 51.97 -6.35 4.35
C ARG A 618 53.30 -7.07 4.12
N GLY A 619 54.40 -6.31 4.01
CA GLY A 619 55.73 -6.86 3.78
C GLY A 619 56.16 -7.86 4.86
N ILE A 620 55.93 -7.51 6.13
CA ILE A 620 56.23 -8.37 7.28
C ILE A 620 55.36 -9.62 7.30
N VAL A 621 54.05 -9.47 7.11
CA VAL A 621 53.11 -10.60 7.06
C VAL A 621 53.49 -11.58 5.95
N GLU A 622 53.93 -11.05 4.80
CA GLU A 622 54.39 -11.86 3.67
C GLU A 622 55.67 -12.65 4.00
N ALA A 623 56.66 -12.01 4.61
CA ALA A 623 57.88 -12.67 5.08
C ALA A 623 57.59 -13.77 6.13
N LEU A 624 56.74 -13.48 7.11
CA LEU A 624 56.32 -14.42 8.15
C LEU A 624 55.54 -15.61 7.59
N LYS A 625 54.70 -15.38 6.58
CA LYS A 625 53.95 -16.44 5.88
C LYS A 625 54.90 -17.32 5.05
N GLN A 626 55.84 -16.73 4.31
CA GLN A 626 56.81 -17.47 3.51
C GLN A 626 57.74 -18.35 4.37
N ASN A 627 58.07 -17.89 5.58
CA ASN A 627 58.84 -18.66 6.56
C ASN A 627 58.00 -19.59 7.45
N LYS A 628 56.71 -19.79 7.13
CA LYS A 628 55.77 -20.68 7.86
C LYS A 628 55.60 -20.35 9.36
N ILE A 629 55.85 -19.10 9.76
CA ILE A 629 55.65 -18.59 11.13
C ILE A 629 54.18 -18.23 11.35
N LEU A 630 53.56 -17.69 10.31
CA LEU A 630 52.11 -17.50 10.20
C LEU A 630 51.47 -18.64 9.40
N PRO A 631 50.20 -18.99 9.70
CA PRO A 631 49.49 -20.06 9.00
C PRO A 631 49.20 -19.67 7.54
N ASP A 632 48.93 -20.67 6.70
CA ASP A 632 48.56 -20.45 5.30
C ASP A 632 47.12 -19.92 5.17
N LYS A 633 46.93 -18.65 5.54
CA LYS A 633 45.68 -17.88 5.36
C LYS A 633 45.88 -16.78 4.33
N SER A 634 44.80 -16.16 3.88
CA SER A 634 44.90 -15.02 2.96
C SER A 634 45.71 -13.89 3.60
N LEU A 635 46.58 -13.27 2.81
CA LEU A 635 47.43 -12.15 3.24
C LEU A 635 46.58 -11.01 3.83
N GLU A 636 45.41 -10.76 3.24
CA GLU A 636 44.49 -9.72 3.70
C GLU A 636 43.95 -10.00 5.12
N ILE A 637 43.56 -11.23 5.41
CA ILE A 637 43.08 -11.62 6.74
C ILE A 637 44.21 -11.51 7.77
N LEU A 638 45.41 -11.98 7.43
CA LEU A 638 46.56 -11.92 8.35
C LEU A 638 47.02 -10.47 8.61
N CYS A 639 46.99 -9.61 7.59
CA CYS A 639 47.27 -8.19 7.76
C CYS A 639 46.25 -7.55 8.71
N LYS A 640 44.95 -7.81 8.52
CA LYS A 640 43.89 -7.29 9.41
C LYS A 640 44.07 -7.76 10.86
N ILE A 641 44.36 -9.04 11.08
CA ILE A 641 44.55 -9.57 12.44
C ILE A 641 45.79 -8.97 13.13
N ILE A 642 46.90 -8.80 12.41
CA ILE A 642 48.09 -8.15 12.96
C ILE A 642 47.84 -6.64 13.17
N GLY A 643 47.16 -5.98 12.24
CA GLY A 643 46.74 -4.58 12.36
C GLY A 643 45.87 -4.35 13.60
N ASP A 644 44.83 -5.16 13.77
CA ASP A 644 43.94 -5.11 14.95
C ASP A 644 44.73 -5.34 16.25
N LYS A 645 45.71 -6.25 16.24
CA LYS A 645 46.55 -6.53 17.43
C LYS A 645 47.39 -5.33 17.86
N ILE A 646 47.90 -4.55 16.93
CA ILE A 646 48.76 -3.39 17.20
C ILE A 646 47.97 -2.07 17.23
N GLY A 647 46.63 -2.11 17.09
CA GLY A 647 45.77 -0.93 17.10
C GLY A 647 45.81 -0.10 15.80
N LEU A 648 46.13 -0.73 14.67
CA LEU A 648 46.19 -0.11 13.34
C LEU A 648 45.02 -0.59 12.45
N PRO A 649 43.98 0.23 12.22
CA PRO A 649 42.82 -0.18 11.42
C PRO A 649 43.17 -0.30 9.93
N ILE A 650 42.98 -1.51 9.37
CA ILE A 650 43.20 -1.83 7.96
C ILE A 650 41.84 -2.09 7.29
N ASN A 651 41.26 -1.03 6.73
CA ASN A 651 39.90 -1.03 6.15
C ASN A 651 39.86 -1.44 4.67
N SER A 652 41.01 -1.47 4.00
CA SER A 652 41.16 -1.83 2.59
C SER A 652 42.34 -2.79 2.40
N LYS A 653 42.34 -3.52 1.28
CA LYS A 653 43.45 -4.40 0.91
C LYS A 653 44.72 -3.57 0.72
N LEU A 654 45.80 -3.95 1.40
CA LEU A 654 47.11 -3.32 1.22
C LEU A 654 47.74 -3.82 -0.08
N ASP A 655 48.12 -2.92 -0.99
CA ASP A 655 48.81 -3.27 -2.24
C ASP A 655 50.33 -3.41 -2.04
N VAL A 656 50.99 -4.02 -3.04
CA VAL A 656 52.46 -4.08 -3.09
C VAL A 656 53.00 -2.68 -3.38
N SER A 657 53.98 -2.25 -2.59
CA SER A 657 54.64 -0.95 -2.69
C SER A 657 56.12 -1.08 -2.36
N ASN A 658 56.92 -0.06 -2.71
CA ASN A 658 58.33 0.01 -2.35
C ASN A 658 58.55 -0.18 -0.84
N ILE A 659 57.63 0.32 -0.01
CA ILE A 659 57.66 0.17 1.44
C ILE A 659 57.39 -1.29 1.84
N SER A 660 56.41 -1.96 1.23
CA SER A 660 56.14 -3.37 1.56
C SER A 660 57.30 -4.28 1.14
N GLU A 661 57.95 -4.00 0.01
CA GLU A 661 59.11 -4.78 -0.44
C GLU A 661 60.34 -4.57 0.44
N GLN A 662 60.59 -3.33 0.86
CA GLN A 662 61.68 -3.03 1.79
C GLN A 662 61.50 -3.78 3.12
N TYR A 663 60.33 -3.65 3.75
CA TYR A 663 60.07 -4.29 5.04
C TYR A 663 59.95 -5.82 4.94
N LYS A 664 59.61 -6.36 3.77
CA LYS A 664 59.69 -7.80 3.52
C LYS A 664 61.15 -8.29 3.61
N LYS A 665 62.09 -7.61 2.94
CA LYS A 665 63.52 -7.96 2.96
C LYS A 665 64.12 -7.81 4.37
N GLU A 666 63.77 -6.74 5.08
CA GLU A 666 64.23 -6.51 6.46
C GLU A 666 63.69 -7.59 7.41
N ALA A 667 62.42 -7.97 7.27
CA ALA A 667 61.81 -9.04 8.07
C ALA A 667 62.39 -10.42 7.73
N GLU A 668 62.63 -10.74 6.47
CA GLU A 668 63.29 -11.99 6.07
C GLU A 668 64.69 -12.12 6.68
N LYS A 669 65.47 -11.04 6.64
CA LYS A 669 66.79 -10.98 7.28
C LYS A 669 66.68 -11.18 8.79
N TYR A 670 65.80 -10.44 9.45
CA TYR A 670 65.58 -10.56 10.89
C TYR A 670 65.13 -11.98 11.31
N ILE A 671 64.24 -12.60 10.54
CA ILE A 671 63.80 -13.99 10.76
C ILE A 671 64.97 -14.96 10.66
N SER A 672 65.82 -14.81 9.63
CA SER A 672 66.97 -15.69 9.44
C SER A 672 67.99 -15.61 10.59
N GLU A 673 68.14 -14.43 11.20
CA GLU A 673 69.10 -14.17 12.29
C GLU A 673 68.55 -14.54 13.68
N ASN A 674 67.24 -14.45 13.89
CA ASN A 674 66.63 -14.47 15.23
C ASN A 674 65.57 -15.57 15.46
N TYR A 675 65.14 -16.32 14.44
CA TYR A 675 64.07 -17.32 14.59
C TYR A 675 64.59 -18.77 14.80
N ASN A 676 65.78 -19.09 14.28
CA ASN A 676 66.40 -20.42 14.36
C ASN A 676 67.50 -20.55 15.45
N SER A 677 67.62 -19.55 16.32
CA SER A 677 68.56 -19.53 17.46
C SER A 677 67.90 -20.01 18.75
#